data_AF-A0AAV3F5C0-F1
#
_entry.id   AF-A0AAV3F5C0-F1
#
_cell.length_a   1.000
_cell.length_b   1.000
_cell.length_c   1.000
_cell.angle_alpha   90.00
_cell.angle_beta   90.00
_cell.angle_gamma   90.00
#
_symmetry.space_group_name_H-M   'P 1'
#
loop_
_entity.id
_entity.type
_entity.pdbx_description
1 polymer ?
#
loop_
_entity_poly.entity_id
_entity_poly.type
_entity_poly.pdbx_seq_one_letter_code
_entity_poly.pdbx_strand_id
1 'polypeptide(L)'
;MIKKIFSLAILFSTPMFSQVARDTIWVDSYDYVTARKNAESFKIAKDIKGEPTLKSIEVYNAASKKIESKGKGTLQEGGQVLYTGAVNYYNKEGKIDATYTYDQDNMIAKAETIDPRNGNKYICTYSDNMIQDGQAIYNWQGTYIYVEAEGGIYTRYEIINPKNEKNYIAYFFDENNYITGEKYFDINGEVKQQATYSGGTPYDGYVTALDYDSFTVQSISEYGEGTMISTVAYYTTGKVKSKSTTVANVTTDVYYDQAGKEMGTFTSKLEDDGYSTYQEGTNYIFNTYDSHPDEIYSIYTYKQNVPVLVKEYYTFPKKNAVKSITYSNEESYIQKVEYFNEDGSSKGQITYNEDGYTPKEGTMIVGNVSSIYKNSKLVERTETYENGKVFEVTKNNTSVYYDQKGKEIGRIDFKLDPIYGSMSYITGTRYVLSNDLISTVAKYEKELLVYQADYDTNADKAVLSTESYYSNNALIKEVEYHDNGKKAKVSTYSPNSYSYTPVKETHFDKTGKEIGTYDYIAQTGTRIELSYDKQVTSIEKLQDGNLLSKKGYALKTGSNSYASNSYFLQADIDYNKQGKFYNEKGEIISTATYKDGVPYEGTVTIIDSYYKTETVYKNGHKVGKETIKYSSGDEIININYYDDKGELTKIESYENSTLKTSSEYKDNVIHGVSTYYDSEGEVLSMLTYHEGVPYEGVLTEASYINFTTKGFENGELTYVKVYNVDDAYSPTNLLMEEHYRTNTSFERTIYHAETEAIVYKYNLTDSELDGAYQYYENGKVKYQATFKDGTLVDGSVGIVDFNYEPYNYYSSYEASEDTSKYTVLSNKKGTYTISILNTDDNKEVFKMEAKVKKGDHSLNPLASKKIKLENLYPNNEYNVMSYYSSPYDYAVDAAATAVAADAAAVEATASAYYE
;
A
#
# COMPACT_ATOMS: atom_id res chain seq x y z
N MET A 1 46.41 -35.49 43.83
CA MET A 1 47.79 -34.99 43.64
C MET A 1 47.96 -34.68 42.14
N ILE A 2 48.10 -33.41 41.75
CA ILE A 2 49.38 -32.78 41.33
C ILE A 2 49.97 -33.55 40.12
N LYS A 3 49.70 -33.11 38.88
CA LYS A 3 50.38 -32.07 38.06
C LYS A 3 51.50 -32.63 37.17
N LYS A 4 51.31 -32.34 35.86
CA LYS A 4 52.26 -31.89 34.82
C LYS A 4 53.35 -32.86 34.33
N ILE A 5 53.44 -33.00 33.00
CA ILE A 5 54.44 -32.47 32.05
C ILE A 5 53.87 -32.79 30.64
N PHE A 6 53.69 -31.84 29.73
CA PHE A 6 54.67 -31.53 28.68
C PHE A 6 54.36 -30.19 27.98
N SER A 7 55.44 -29.58 27.50
CA SER A 7 55.53 -28.27 26.87
C SER A 7 55.86 -28.37 25.38
N LEU A 8 55.49 -27.32 24.64
CA LEU A 8 56.16 -26.71 23.48
C LEU A 8 56.01 -27.35 22.08
N ALA A 9 55.13 -26.75 21.29
CA ALA A 9 55.36 -26.08 19.99
C ALA A 9 53.95 -25.84 19.39
N ILE A 10 53.45 -24.62 19.19
CA ILE A 10 53.78 -23.72 18.08
C ILE A 10 53.32 -22.32 18.51
N LEU A 11 54.24 -21.36 18.44
CA LEU A 11 53.98 -19.92 18.52
C LEU A 11 53.96 -19.39 17.07
N PHE A 12 53.20 -18.32 16.87
CA PHE A 12 52.94 -17.55 15.64
C PHE A 12 51.71 -17.95 14.80
N SER A 13 50.53 -17.61 15.31
CA SER A 13 49.51 -16.85 14.55
C SER A 13 48.34 -16.45 15.46
N THR A 14 48.53 -15.44 16.29
CA THR A 14 47.43 -14.61 16.84
C THR A 14 48.08 -13.41 17.51
N PRO A 15 47.99 -12.24 16.86
CA PRO A 15 47.15 -11.21 17.47
C PRO A 15 46.43 -10.40 16.39
N MET A 16 45.11 -10.56 16.25
CA MET A 16 44.33 -9.53 15.54
C MET A 16 42.87 -9.37 15.97
N PHE A 17 42.43 -10.00 17.08
CA PHE A 17 41.03 -9.90 17.52
C PHE A 17 40.82 -9.22 18.88
N SER A 18 41.82 -8.55 19.45
CA SER A 18 41.69 -7.88 20.75
C SER A 18 41.67 -6.35 20.70
N GLN A 19 41.60 -5.73 19.50
CA GLN A 19 41.60 -4.27 19.38
C GLN A 19 40.64 -3.71 18.30
N VAL A 20 39.69 -4.50 17.78
CA VAL A 20 38.77 -4.09 16.69
C VAL A 20 37.30 -4.01 17.16
N ALA A 21 37.07 -3.70 18.43
CA ALA A 21 35.70 -3.65 18.98
C ALA A 21 34.94 -2.33 18.70
N ARG A 22 35.49 -1.40 17.91
CA ARG A 22 34.84 -0.12 17.56
C ARG A 22 34.36 0.01 16.10
N ASP A 23 34.76 -0.89 15.20
CA ASP A 23 34.51 -0.75 13.75
C ASP A 23 33.72 -1.92 13.13
N THR A 24 33.04 -2.74 13.96
CA THR A 24 32.21 -3.85 13.48
C THR A 24 30.73 -3.48 13.50
N ILE A 25 30.08 -3.53 12.34
CA ILE A 25 28.66 -3.22 12.17
C ILE A 25 27.93 -4.53 11.94
N TRP A 26 26.95 -4.86 12.79
CA TRP A 26 26.17 -6.09 12.69
C TRP A 26 24.86 -5.80 11.97
N VAL A 27 24.50 -6.64 10.99
CA VAL A 27 23.33 -6.43 10.14
C VAL A 27 22.48 -7.71 10.00
N ASP A 28 21.17 -7.55 9.82
CA ASP A 28 20.24 -8.66 9.53
C ASP A 28 20.21 -9.01 8.02
N SER A 29 19.28 -9.87 7.60
CA SER A 29 19.08 -10.30 6.21
C SER A 29 18.76 -9.15 5.24
N TYR A 30 18.26 -8.02 5.76
CA TYR A 30 17.88 -6.83 4.99
C TYR A 30 18.96 -5.74 5.06
N ASP A 31 20.13 -6.08 5.60
CA ASP A 31 21.26 -5.17 5.80
C ASP A 31 21.02 -4.05 6.84
N TYR A 32 19.98 -4.17 7.68
CA TYR A 32 19.71 -3.22 8.77
C TYR A 32 20.57 -3.49 9.99
N VAL A 33 21.07 -2.43 10.62
CA VAL A 33 21.89 -2.55 11.84
C VAL A 33 21.07 -3.21 12.95
N THR A 34 21.55 -4.34 13.42
CA THR A 34 20.86 -5.15 14.43
C THR A 34 21.79 -5.57 15.56
N ALA A 35 21.20 -6.13 16.61
CA ALA A 35 21.98 -6.74 17.68
C ALA A 35 22.69 -7.99 17.16
N ARG A 36 23.94 -8.21 17.59
CA ARG A 36 24.77 -9.38 17.21
C ARG A 36 24.06 -10.74 17.27
N LYS A 37 23.09 -10.92 18.18
CA LYS A 37 22.33 -12.18 18.32
C LYS A 37 21.35 -12.47 17.17
N ASN A 38 20.91 -11.42 16.47
CA ASN A 38 19.94 -11.46 15.37
C ASN A 38 20.63 -11.17 14.01
N ALA A 39 21.94 -10.93 14.02
CA ALA A 39 22.68 -10.55 12.83
C ALA A 39 22.94 -11.77 11.95
N GLU A 40 22.68 -11.63 10.66
CA GLU A 40 23.07 -12.61 9.65
C GLU A 40 24.49 -12.35 9.14
N SER A 41 24.92 -11.09 9.11
CA SER A 41 26.26 -10.67 8.68
C SER A 41 26.85 -9.54 9.53
N PHE A 42 28.15 -9.28 9.37
CA PHE A 42 28.83 -8.13 9.95
C PHE A 42 29.85 -7.54 9.00
N LYS A 43 30.01 -6.22 9.08
CA LYS A 43 30.89 -5.43 8.22
C LYS A 43 32.09 -4.93 9.00
N ILE A 44 33.25 -4.93 8.37
CA ILE A 44 34.48 -4.29 8.84
C ILE A 44 34.89 -3.24 7.82
N ALA A 45 34.92 -1.97 8.24
CA ALA A 45 35.36 -0.86 7.40
C ALA A 45 36.73 -0.34 7.85
N LYS A 46 37.66 -0.13 6.92
CA LYS A 46 39.03 0.35 7.18
C LYS A 46 39.36 1.54 6.29
N ASP A 47 40.00 2.56 6.85
CA ASP A 47 40.41 3.74 6.09
C ASP A 47 41.43 3.39 4.99
N ILE A 48 41.28 4.02 3.83
CA ILE A 48 42.21 3.88 2.71
C ILE A 48 43.15 5.08 2.69
N LYS A 49 44.46 4.83 2.74
CA LYS A 49 45.47 5.90 2.74
C LYS A 49 45.38 6.73 1.45
N GLY A 50 45.09 8.01 1.57
CA GLY A 50 44.99 8.96 0.45
C GLY A 50 43.57 9.18 -0.07
N GLU A 51 42.58 8.43 0.42
CA GLU A 51 41.18 8.52 0.01
C GLU A 51 40.32 8.80 1.26
N PRO A 52 40.10 10.07 1.65
CA PRO A 52 39.48 10.40 2.93
C PRO A 52 37.99 10.03 3.02
N THR A 53 37.33 9.83 1.88
CA THR A 53 35.90 9.51 1.78
C THR A 53 35.62 8.01 1.61
N LEU A 54 36.56 7.24 1.07
CA LEU A 54 36.38 5.82 0.78
C LEU A 54 37.00 4.92 1.85
N LYS A 55 36.26 3.87 2.20
CA LYS A 55 36.72 2.81 3.10
C LYS A 55 36.85 1.50 2.33
N SER A 56 37.82 0.68 2.74
CA SER A 56 37.84 -0.73 2.35
C SER A 56 36.86 -1.47 3.24
N ILE A 57 35.91 -2.15 2.62
CA ILE A 57 34.78 -2.78 3.31
C ILE A 57 34.86 -4.28 3.06
N GLU A 58 34.82 -5.04 4.14
CA GLU A 58 34.76 -6.49 4.15
C GLU A 58 33.49 -6.92 4.90
N VAL A 59 32.63 -7.70 4.24
CA VAL A 59 31.40 -8.25 4.81
C VAL A 59 31.63 -9.72 5.12
N TYR A 60 31.19 -10.16 6.30
CA TYR A 60 31.36 -11.51 6.78
C TYR A 60 30.05 -12.06 7.30
N ASN A 61 29.78 -13.32 7.01
CA ASN A 61 28.65 -14.05 7.58
C ASN A 61 28.79 -14.13 9.12
N ALA A 62 27.75 -13.77 9.86
CA ALA A 62 27.78 -13.71 11.31
C ALA A 62 27.89 -15.09 11.97
N ALA A 63 27.27 -16.13 11.39
CA ALA A 63 27.33 -17.48 11.92
C ALA A 63 28.65 -18.18 11.55
N SER A 64 29.00 -18.21 10.26
CA SER A 64 30.14 -18.99 9.76
C SER A 64 31.48 -18.24 9.82
N LYS A 65 31.48 -16.91 9.98
CA LYS A 65 32.67 -16.03 9.97
C LYS A 65 33.45 -16.03 8.66
N LYS A 66 32.85 -16.53 7.58
CA LYS A 66 33.42 -16.50 6.24
C LYS A 66 33.14 -15.15 5.58
N ILE A 67 34.07 -14.68 4.75
CA ILE A 67 33.90 -13.45 3.97
C ILE A 67 32.83 -13.68 2.90
N GLU A 68 31.94 -12.72 2.72
CA GLU A 68 30.85 -12.71 1.74
C GLU A 68 31.15 -11.71 0.62
N SER A 69 31.69 -10.55 0.95
CA SER A 69 32.11 -9.57 -0.05
C SER A 69 33.26 -8.68 0.42
N LYS A 70 33.98 -8.11 -0.56
CA LYS A 70 35.09 -7.18 -0.35
C LYS A 70 35.18 -6.16 -1.46
N GLY A 71 35.10 -4.88 -1.08
CA GLY A 71 35.14 -3.76 -2.02
C GLY A 71 35.63 -2.46 -1.38
N LYS A 72 35.45 -1.37 -2.12
CA LYS A 72 35.64 0.00 -1.65
C LYS A 72 34.31 0.73 -1.72
N GLY A 73 34.03 1.57 -0.73
CA GLY A 73 32.78 2.31 -0.70
C GLY A 73 32.70 3.30 0.45
N THR A 74 31.59 4.02 0.49
CA THR A 74 31.22 4.94 1.56
C THR A 74 30.21 4.26 2.47
N LEU A 75 30.44 4.34 3.78
CA LEU A 75 29.53 3.79 4.78
C LEU A 75 28.57 4.89 5.27
N GLN A 76 27.26 4.66 5.17
CA GLN A 76 26.22 5.63 5.53
C GLN A 76 25.82 5.57 7.02
N GLU A 77 25.15 6.63 7.52
CA GLU A 77 24.45 6.63 8.81
C GLU A 77 23.37 5.53 8.75
N GLY A 78 23.53 4.42 9.48
CA GLY A 78 22.65 3.24 9.38
C GLY A 78 23.29 1.99 8.79
N GLY A 79 24.60 2.00 8.50
CA GLY A 79 25.37 0.78 8.21
C GLY A 79 25.34 0.31 6.75
N GLN A 80 24.52 0.93 5.88
CA GLN A 80 24.49 0.69 4.45
C GLN A 80 25.82 1.10 3.78
N VAL A 81 26.19 0.40 2.72
CA VAL A 81 27.43 0.61 1.97
C VAL A 81 27.10 1.04 0.55
N LEU A 82 27.59 2.21 0.14
CA LEU A 82 27.62 2.64 -1.26
C LEU A 82 28.95 2.23 -1.86
N TYR A 83 28.96 1.17 -2.66
CA TYR A 83 30.17 0.67 -3.29
C TYR A 83 30.56 1.54 -4.49
N THR A 84 31.86 1.59 -4.77
CA THR A 84 32.40 2.19 -5.99
C THR A 84 33.56 1.35 -6.52
N GLY A 85 33.58 1.17 -7.84
CA GLY A 85 34.53 0.28 -8.51
C GLY A 85 34.26 -1.20 -8.22
N ALA A 86 35.31 -2.02 -8.31
CA ALA A 86 35.19 -3.47 -8.22
C ALA A 86 34.93 -3.98 -6.78
N VAL A 87 33.91 -4.80 -6.63
CA VAL A 87 33.51 -5.50 -5.40
C VAL A 87 33.50 -7.00 -5.69
N ASN A 88 34.33 -7.74 -4.96
CA ASN A 88 34.39 -9.19 -5.08
C ASN A 88 33.39 -9.81 -4.11
N TYR A 89 32.59 -10.74 -4.60
CA TYR A 89 31.70 -11.61 -3.81
C TYR A 89 32.33 -12.99 -3.73
N TYR A 90 32.11 -13.65 -2.59
CA TYR A 90 32.75 -14.91 -2.25
C TYR A 90 31.70 -15.96 -1.95
N ASN A 91 31.92 -17.14 -2.51
CA ASN A 91 31.08 -18.30 -2.24
C ASN A 91 31.31 -18.88 -0.83
N LYS A 92 30.55 -19.91 -0.48
CA LYS A 92 30.64 -20.61 0.82
C LYS A 92 32.01 -21.24 1.07
N GLU A 93 32.83 -21.48 0.05
CA GLU A 93 34.21 -21.98 0.14
C GLU A 93 35.25 -20.85 0.28
N GLY A 94 34.84 -19.58 0.20
CA GLY A 94 35.72 -18.41 0.27
C GLY A 94 36.48 -18.12 -1.02
N LYS A 95 36.01 -18.63 -2.17
CA LYS A 95 36.51 -18.29 -3.50
C LYS A 95 35.63 -17.22 -4.12
N ILE A 96 36.23 -16.36 -4.97
CA ILE A 96 35.47 -15.36 -5.71
C ILE A 96 34.54 -16.07 -6.71
N ASP A 97 33.26 -15.78 -6.65
CA ASP A 97 32.24 -16.25 -7.60
C ASP A 97 31.66 -15.11 -8.45
N ALA A 98 31.74 -13.86 -7.98
CA ALA A 98 31.41 -12.69 -8.79
C ALA A 98 32.26 -11.47 -8.45
N THR A 99 32.46 -10.60 -9.44
CA THR A 99 33.02 -9.26 -9.28
C THR A 99 32.09 -8.26 -9.96
N TYR A 100 31.41 -7.44 -9.18
CA TYR A 100 30.57 -6.36 -9.69
C TYR A 100 31.36 -5.05 -9.68
N THR A 101 31.23 -4.27 -10.75
CA THR A 101 31.82 -2.93 -10.85
C THR A 101 30.72 -1.91 -10.70
N TYR A 102 30.76 -1.17 -9.62
CA TYR A 102 29.83 -0.09 -9.33
C TYR A 102 30.36 1.24 -9.86
N ASP A 103 29.49 2.08 -10.40
CA ASP A 103 29.82 3.44 -10.82
C ASP A 103 29.82 4.42 -9.62
N GLN A 104 29.70 5.73 -9.90
CA GLN A 104 29.70 6.76 -8.87
C GLN A 104 28.35 6.90 -8.15
N ASP A 105 27.28 6.43 -8.80
CA ASP A 105 25.91 6.49 -8.30
C ASP A 105 25.49 5.17 -7.62
N ASN A 106 26.46 4.28 -7.35
CA ASN A 106 26.27 2.96 -6.76
C ASN A 106 25.39 2.03 -7.63
N MET A 107 25.38 2.27 -8.95
CA MET A 107 24.72 1.40 -9.93
C MET A 107 25.73 0.39 -10.47
N ILE A 108 25.26 -0.82 -10.78
CA ILE A 108 26.12 -1.84 -11.39
C ILE A 108 26.34 -1.45 -12.85
N ALA A 109 27.58 -1.30 -13.27
CA ALA A 109 27.94 -1.05 -14.67
C ALA A 109 28.40 -2.32 -15.40
N LYS A 110 29.00 -3.26 -14.66
CA LYS A 110 29.58 -4.50 -15.20
C LYS A 110 29.63 -5.60 -14.14
N ALA A 111 29.41 -6.84 -14.55
CA ALA A 111 29.73 -8.01 -13.73
C ALA A 111 30.71 -8.96 -14.45
N GLU A 112 31.64 -9.53 -13.68
CA GLU A 112 32.38 -10.75 -14.04
C GLU A 112 31.95 -11.85 -13.08
N THR A 113 31.22 -12.85 -13.56
CA THR A 113 30.72 -13.97 -12.77
C THR A 113 31.44 -15.25 -13.12
N ILE A 114 31.57 -16.16 -12.17
CA ILE A 114 32.33 -17.41 -12.30
C ILE A 114 31.42 -18.56 -11.92
N ASP A 115 31.20 -19.50 -12.83
CA ASP A 115 30.46 -20.72 -12.53
C ASP A 115 31.30 -21.60 -11.61
N PRO A 116 30.89 -21.84 -10.36
CA PRO A 116 31.67 -22.59 -9.39
C PRO A 116 31.78 -24.08 -9.73
N ARG A 117 30.97 -24.60 -10.67
CA ARG A 117 30.95 -26.02 -11.07
C ARG A 117 32.07 -26.36 -12.04
N ASN A 118 32.36 -25.46 -12.98
CA ASN A 118 33.32 -25.69 -14.07
C ASN A 118 34.43 -24.62 -14.15
N GLY A 119 34.29 -23.49 -13.47
CA GLY A 119 35.25 -22.38 -13.45
C GLY A 119 35.15 -21.44 -14.64
N ASN A 120 34.14 -21.58 -15.49
CA ASN A 120 33.90 -20.68 -16.62
C ASN A 120 33.60 -19.27 -16.12
N LYS A 121 34.11 -18.28 -16.86
CA LYS A 121 33.91 -16.87 -16.57
C LYS A 121 32.95 -16.28 -17.57
N TYR A 122 31.98 -15.52 -17.06
CA TYR A 122 30.98 -14.82 -17.84
C TYR A 122 31.07 -13.33 -17.53
N ILE A 123 30.88 -12.50 -18.55
CA ILE A 123 30.98 -11.05 -18.44
C ILE A 123 29.72 -10.45 -19.05
N CYS A 124 29.12 -9.51 -18.33
CA CYS A 124 28.03 -8.70 -18.84
C CYS A 124 28.16 -7.23 -18.42
N THR A 125 27.52 -6.36 -19.20
CA THR A 125 27.30 -4.95 -18.91
C THR A 125 25.88 -4.73 -18.41
N TYR A 126 25.68 -3.63 -17.69
CA TYR A 126 24.40 -3.25 -17.12
C TYR A 126 24.02 -1.82 -17.52
N SER A 127 22.72 -1.56 -17.64
CA SER A 127 22.09 -0.24 -17.70
C SER A 127 20.92 -0.24 -16.73
N ASP A 128 20.80 0.77 -15.87
CA ASP A 128 19.73 0.86 -14.85
C ASP A 128 19.57 -0.41 -13.98
N ASN A 129 20.69 -1.04 -13.61
CA ASN A 129 20.76 -2.33 -12.90
C ASN A 129 20.14 -3.53 -13.63
N MET A 130 19.79 -3.40 -14.91
CA MET A 130 19.39 -4.49 -15.80
C MET A 130 20.55 -4.92 -16.70
N ILE A 131 20.64 -6.21 -17.04
CA ILE A 131 21.70 -6.70 -17.93
C ILE A 131 21.45 -6.16 -19.34
N GLN A 132 22.46 -5.49 -19.90
CA GLN A 132 22.39 -4.92 -21.24
C GLN A 132 22.97 -5.88 -22.29
N ASP A 133 24.24 -6.28 -22.13
CA ASP A 133 24.91 -7.17 -23.08
C ASP A 133 25.79 -8.20 -22.35
N GLY A 134 25.81 -9.43 -22.87
CA GLY A 134 26.73 -10.48 -22.45
C GLY A 134 26.06 -11.55 -21.60
N GLN A 135 26.87 -12.25 -20.81
CA GLN A 135 26.47 -13.45 -20.08
C GLN A 135 26.76 -13.29 -18.59
N ALA A 136 25.90 -13.84 -17.74
CA ALA A 136 26.14 -13.92 -16.31
C ALA A 136 25.62 -15.22 -15.72
N ILE A 137 26.22 -15.63 -14.61
CA ILE A 137 25.72 -16.71 -13.78
C ILE A 137 25.73 -16.29 -12.31
N TYR A 138 24.66 -16.56 -11.58
CA TYR A 138 24.56 -16.19 -10.16
C TYR A 138 23.89 -17.29 -9.35
N ASN A 139 24.22 -17.36 -8.05
CA ASN A 139 23.56 -18.26 -7.12
C ASN A 139 22.27 -17.61 -6.59
N TRP A 140 21.15 -18.33 -6.67
CA TRP A 140 19.86 -17.85 -6.17
C TRP A 140 19.09 -19.01 -5.56
N GLN A 141 18.69 -18.87 -4.29
CA GLN A 141 17.96 -19.89 -3.53
C GLN A 141 18.56 -21.30 -3.68
N GLY A 142 19.87 -21.40 -3.54
CA GLY A 142 20.57 -22.67 -3.67
C GLY A 142 20.70 -23.20 -5.10
N THR A 143 20.16 -22.55 -6.13
CA THR A 143 20.33 -22.89 -7.57
C THR A 143 21.31 -21.95 -8.27
N TYR A 144 21.62 -22.24 -9.54
CA TYR A 144 22.36 -21.30 -10.40
C TYR A 144 21.47 -20.79 -11.51
N ILE A 145 21.39 -19.47 -11.66
CA ILE A 145 20.71 -18.84 -12.79
C ILE A 145 21.77 -18.40 -13.78
N TYR A 146 21.69 -18.91 -15.01
CA TYR A 146 22.47 -18.45 -16.15
C TYR A 146 21.60 -17.55 -17.02
N VAL A 147 22.13 -16.41 -17.44
CA VAL A 147 21.45 -15.45 -18.31
C VAL A 147 22.37 -14.98 -19.42
N GLU A 148 21.77 -14.69 -20.57
CA GLU A 148 22.40 -14.12 -21.74
C GLU A 148 21.48 -13.06 -22.34
N ALA A 149 22.02 -11.88 -22.63
CA ALA A 149 21.27 -10.77 -23.20
C ALA A 149 22.06 -10.01 -24.27
N GLU A 150 21.35 -9.47 -25.25
CA GLU A 150 21.86 -8.58 -26.28
C GLU A 150 20.94 -7.37 -26.39
N GLY A 151 21.48 -6.15 -26.21
CA GLY A 151 20.69 -4.92 -26.28
C GLY A 151 19.57 -4.81 -25.22
N GLY A 152 19.72 -5.47 -24.07
CA GLY A 152 18.71 -5.53 -23.00
C GLY A 152 17.65 -6.62 -23.18
N ILE A 153 17.73 -7.42 -24.26
CA ILE A 153 16.78 -8.51 -24.55
C ILE A 153 17.41 -9.84 -24.15
N TYR A 154 16.74 -10.60 -23.27
CA TYR A 154 17.19 -11.91 -22.84
C TYR A 154 17.06 -12.94 -23.96
N THR A 155 18.17 -13.49 -24.43
CA THR A 155 18.18 -14.55 -25.45
C THR A 155 18.16 -15.95 -24.82
N ARG A 156 18.60 -16.06 -23.55
CA ARG A 156 18.60 -17.31 -22.78
C ARG A 156 18.54 -17.04 -21.29
N TYR A 157 17.65 -17.74 -20.59
CA TYR A 157 17.57 -17.73 -19.13
C TYR A 157 17.41 -19.17 -18.63
N GLU A 158 18.32 -19.64 -17.80
CA GLU A 158 18.31 -21.02 -17.32
C GLU A 158 18.44 -21.08 -15.80
N ILE A 159 17.58 -21.85 -15.16
CA ILE A 159 17.71 -22.19 -13.73
C ILE A 159 18.25 -23.61 -13.66
N ILE A 160 19.45 -23.77 -13.10
CA ILE A 160 20.26 -24.98 -13.21
C ILE A 160 20.48 -25.61 -11.84
N ASN A 161 20.34 -26.94 -11.79
CA ASN A 161 20.64 -27.74 -10.63
C ASN A 161 22.14 -27.67 -10.30
N PRO A 162 22.54 -27.23 -9.09
CA PRO A 162 23.94 -27.21 -8.67
C PRO A 162 24.63 -28.56 -8.69
N LYS A 163 23.86 -29.64 -8.49
CA LYS A 163 24.38 -31.01 -8.37
C LYS A 163 24.52 -31.69 -9.74
N ASN A 164 23.85 -31.19 -10.77
CA ASN A 164 23.87 -31.76 -12.11
C ASN A 164 23.52 -30.71 -13.16
N GLU A 165 24.51 -30.20 -13.89
CA GLU A 165 24.32 -29.16 -14.92
C GLU A 165 23.40 -29.57 -16.08
N LYS A 166 23.17 -30.87 -16.29
CA LYS A 166 22.24 -31.37 -17.31
C LYS A 166 20.77 -31.24 -16.91
N ASN A 167 20.50 -31.04 -15.62
CA ASN A 167 19.15 -30.86 -15.09
C ASN A 167 18.90 -29.38 -14.86
N TYR A 168 18.08 -28.79 -15.73
CA TYR A 168 17.77 -27.37 -15.72
C TYR A 168 16.42 -27.10 -16.36
N ILE A 169 15.90 -25.91 -16.13
CA ILE A 169 14.78 -25.33 -16.86
C ILE A 169 15.28 -24.11 -17.62
N ALA A 170 14.84 -23.96 -18.87
CA ALA A 170 15.23 -22.85 -19.75
C ALA A 170 13.99 -22.09 -20.22
N TYR A 171 14.08 -20.76 -20.21
CA TYR A 171 13.08 -19.83 -20.71
C TYR A 171 13.63 -19.06 -21.92
N PHE A 172 12.74 -18.76 -22.85
CA PHE A 172 13.01 -18.03 -24.10
C PHE A 172 12.11 -16.81 -24.15
N PHE A 173 12.58 -15.72 -24.78
CA PHE A 173 11.89 -14.43 -24.78
C PHE A 173 11.74 -13.85 -26.18
N ASP A 174 10.77 -12.94 -26.35
CA ASP A 174 10.64 -12.10 -27.53
C ASP A 174 11.42 -10.77 -27.39
N GLU A 175 11.25 -9.89 -28.38
CA GLU A 175 11.90 -8.58 -28.43
C GLU A 175 11.48 -7.62 -27.31
N ASN A 176 10.36 -7.89 -26.62
CA ASN A 176 9.86 -7.11 -25.49
C ASN A 176 10.16 -7.77 -24.14
N ASN A 177 11.00 -8.81 -24.11
CA ASN A 177 11.27 -9.63 -22.93
C ASN A 177 10.06 -10.38 -22.36
N TYR A 178 9.02 -10.65 -23.15
CA TYR A 178 7.98 -11.59 -22.75
C TYR A 178 8.44 -13.01 -23.00
N ILE A 179 8.14 -13.91 -22.05
CA ILE A 179 8.41 -15.34 -22.22
C ILE A 179 7.61 -15.85 -23.42
N THR A 180 8.28 -16.55 -24.32
CA THR A 180 7.69 -17.21 -25.50
C THR A 180 7.74 -18.73 -25.40
N GLY A 181 8.58 -19.28 -24.53
CA GLY A 181 8.68 -20.72 -24.35
C GLY A 181 9.46 -21.14 -23.10
N GLU A 182 9.25 -22.40 -22.74
CA GLU A 182 9.89 -23.09 -21.62
C GLU A 182 10.31 -24.50 -22.03
N LYS A 183 11.46 -24.98 -21.53
CA LYS A 183 11.88 -26.38 -21.62
C LYS A 183 12.50 -26.85 -20.32
N TYR A 184 12.01 -27.97 -19.79
CA TYR A 184 12.61 -28.66 -18.64
C TYR A 184 13.40 -29.89 -19.09
N PHE A 185 14.64 -29.98 -18.60
CA PHE A 185 15.60 -31.03 -18.87
C PHE A 185 15.81 -31.88 -17.61
N ASP A 186 15.70 -33.20 -17.75
CA ASP A 186 15.89 -34.12 -16.63
C ASP A 186 17.36 -34.33 -16.23
N ILE A 187 17.61 -35.25 -15.30
CA ILE A 187 18.97 -35.61 -14.85
C ILE A 187 19.89 -36.14 -15.95
N ASN A 188 19.35 -36.55 -17.10
CA ASN A 188 20.11 -37.02 -18.25
C ASN A 188 20.34 -35.92 -19.30
N GLY A 189 19.70 -34.76 -19.16
CA GLY A 189 19.69 -33.68 -20.15
C GLY A 189 18.67 -33.91 -21.27
N GLU A 190 17.68 -34.78 -21.06
CA GLU A 190 16.59 -34.98 -22.02
C GLU A 190 15.44 -34.02 -21.71
N VAL A 191 14.89 -33.39 -22.74
CA VAL A 191 13.66 -32.58 -22.61
C VAL A 191 12.51 -33.51 -22.19
N LYS A 192 11.91 -33.24 -21.03
CA LYS A 192 10.73 -33.99 -20.54
C LYS A 192 9.45 -33.17 -20.65
N GLN A 193 9.53 -31.86 -20.46
CA GLN A 193 8.40 -30.94 -20.57
C GLN A 193 8.82 -29.73 -21.40
N GLN A 194 7.85 -29.20 -22.14
CA GLN A 194 8.02 -27.98 -22.92
C GLN A 194 6.66 -27.29 -23.06
N ALA A 195 6.67 -25.96 -23.04
CA ALA A 195 5.48 -25.14 -23.26
C ALA A 195 5.82 -23.93 -24.14
N THR A 196 4.81 -23.42 -24.84
CA THR A 196 4.83 -22.13 -25.54
C THR A 196 4.02 -21.11 -24.76
N TYR A 197 4.35 -19.84 -24.92
CA TYR A 197 3.73 -18.72 -24.22
C TYR A 197 3.28 -17.66 -25.22
N SER A 198 2.21 -16.94 -24.89
CA SER A 198 1.67 -15.80 -25.64
C SER A 198 1.49 -14.62 -24.69
N GLY A 199 2.13 -13.48 -24.98
CA GLY A 199 2.12 -12.30 -24.09
C GLY A 199 2.66 -12.60 -22.68
N GLY A 200 3.62 -13.53 -22.55
CA GLY A 200 4.16 -13.96 -21.27
C GLY A 200 3.30 -14.95 -20.47
N THR A 201 2.15 -15.38 -21.02
CA THR A 201 1.26 -16.38 -20.38
C THR A 201 1.34 -17.74 -21.06
N PRO A 202 1.28 -18.87 -20.33
CA PRO A 202 1.29 -20.21 -20.94
C PRO A 202 0.16 -20.39 -21.96
N TYR A 203 0.49 -20.90 -23.15
CA TYR A 203 -0.46 -21.09 -24.25
C TYR A 203 -0.70 -22.57 -24.58
N ASP A 204 0.36 -23.32 -24.93
CA ASP A 204 0.28 -24.74 -25.24
C ASP A 204 1.42 -25.52 -24.59
N GLY A 205 1.15 -26.75 -24.13
CA GLY A 205 2.16 -27.71 -23.67
C GLY A 205 2.19 -27.90 -22.16
N TYR A 206 3.36 -28.27 -21.63
CA TYR A 206 3.55 -28.65 -20.23
C TYR A 206 4.51 -27.69 -19.52
N VAL A 207 3.98 -26.93 -18.57
CA VAL A 207 4.71 -26.01 -17.69
C VAL A 207 5.18 -26.76 -16.44
N THR A 208 6.42 -26.54 -16.01
CA THR A 208 7.04 -27.23 -14.87
C THR A 208 7.33 -26.25 -13.73
N ALA A 209 6.75 -26.49 -12.56
CA ALA A 209 7.13 -25.79 -11.33
C ALA A 209 8.16 -26.61 -10.55
N LEU A 210 9.19 -25.94 -10.05
CA LEU A 210 10.30 -26.55 -9.31
C LEU A 210 10.38 -26.02 -7.88
N ASP A 211 10.74 -26.91 -6.95
CA ASP A 211 11.31 -26.53 -5.67
C ASP A 211 12.79 -26.24 -5.89
N TYR A 212 13.19 -24.97 -5.86
CA TYR A 212 14.55 -24.57 -6.20
C TYR A 212 15.60 -25.10 -5.21
N ASP A 213 15.28 -25.17 -3.91
CA ASP A 213 16.22 -25.64 -2.89
C ASP A 213 16.63 -27.10 -3.09
N SER A 214 15.67 -27.96 -3.44
CA SER A 214 15.91 -29.39 -3.69
C SER A 214 16.10 -29.72 -5.18
N PHE A 215 15.75 -28.79 -6.07
CA PHE A 215 15.62 -28.95 -7.51
C PHE A 215 14.70 -30.13 -7.90
N THR A 216 13.56 -30.26 -7.22
CA THR A 216 12.56 -31.30 -7.50
C THR A 216 11.31 -30.71 -8.15
N VAL A 217 10.64 -31.51 -9.00
CA VAL A 217 9.39 -31.09 -9.65
C VAL A 217 8.28 -31.04 -8.61
N GLN A 218 7.72 -29.84 -8.40
CA GLN A 218 6.56 -29.62 -7.52
C GLN A 218 5.25 -29.88 -8.25
N SER A 219 5.13 -29.41 -9.49
CA SER A 219 3.98 -29.68 -10.33
C SER A 219 4.31 -29.61 -11.82
N ILE A 220 3.45 -30.24 -12.61
CA ILE A 220 3.43 -30.13 -14.07
C ILE A 220 2.00 -29.76 -14.47
N SER A 221 1.84 -28.64 -15.18
CA SER A 221 0.55 -28.13 -15.65
C SER A 221 0.46 -28.21 -17.16
N GLU A 222 -0.63 -28.77 -17.68
CA GLU A 222 -0.92 -28.89 -19.11
C GLU A 222 -1.81 -27.75 -19.57
N TYR A 223 -1.43 -27.08 -20.66
CA TYR A 223 -2.16 -26.00 -21.29
C TYR A 223 -2.51 -26.34 -22.73
N GLY A 224 -3.70 -25.92 -23.16
CA GLY A 224 -4.15 -25.95 -24.55
C GLY A 224 -4.86 -24.66 -24.91
N GLU A 225 -4.41 -23.99 -25.97
CA GLU A 225 -4.97 -22.72 -26.47
C GLU A 225 -5.16 -21.64 -25.37
N GLY A 226 -4.21 -21.55 -24.43
CA GLY A 226 -4.24 -20.59 -23.30
C GLY A 226 -5.05 -21.04 -22.08
N THR A 227 -5.71 -22.20 -22.16
CA THR A 227 -6.52 -22.74 -21.05
C THR A 227 -5.79 -23.87 -20.32
N MET A 228 -5.77 -23.83 -18.99
CA MET A 228 -5.19 -24.90 -18.17
C MET A 228 -6.11 -26.13 -18.16
N ILE A 229 -5.62 -27.26 -18.69
CA ILE A 229 -6.36 -28.52 -18.84
C ILE A 229 -6.18 -29.40 -17.60
N SER A 230 -4.95 -29.53 -17.10
CA SER A 230 -4.66 -30.43 -15.99
C SER A 230 -3.43 -29.97 -15.21
N THR A 231 -3.28 -30.45 -13.97
CA THR A 231 -2.07 -30.26 -13.18
C THR A 231 -1.79 -31.51 -12.36
N VAL A 232 -0.55 -31.99 -12.36
CA VAL A 232 -0.10 -33.07 -11.47
C VAL A 232 0.88 -32.47 -10.48
N ALA A 233 0.54 -32.49 -9.19
CA ALA A 233 1.44 -32.07 -8.12
C ALA A 233 2.14 -33.28 -7.49
N TYR A 234 3.33 -33.05 -6.95
CA TYR A 234 4.19 -34.10 -6.39
C TYR A 234 4.57 -33.79 -4.94
N TYR A 235 4.82 -34.86 -4.19
CA TYR A 235 5.55 -34.80 -2.92
C TYR A 235 7.03 -34.51 -3.19
N THR A 236 7.77 -34.01 -2.20
CA THR A 236 9.23 -33.86 -2.26
C THR A 236 9.96 -35.18 -2.57
N THR A 237 9.30 -36.31 -2.33
CA THR A 237 9.76 -37.66 -2.70
C THR A 237 9.63 -38.00 -4.19
N GLY A 238 9.00 -37.13 -4.99
CA GLY A 238 8.70 -37.34 -6.41
C GLY A 238 7.46 -38.18 -6.70
N LYS A 239 6.74 -38.65 -5.67
CA LYS A 239 5.47 -39.36 -5.84
C LYS A 239 4.32 -38.38 -6.07
N VAL A 240 3.30 -38.81 -6.80
CA VAL A 240 2.10 -37.99 -7.05
C VAL A 240 1.41 -37.66 -5.74
N LYS A 241 1.13 -36.36 -5.54
CA LYS A 241 0.40 -35.78 -4.40
C LYS A 241 -1.05 -35.49 -4.76
N SER A 242 -1.27 -34.88 -5.92
CA SER A 242 -2.60 -34.67 -6.47
C SER A 242 -2.60 -34.65 -7.99
N LYS A 243 -3.78 -34.88 -8.57
CA LYS A 243 -4.07 -34.68 -9.98
C LYS A 243 -5.32 -33.83 -10.11
N SER A 244 -5.16 -32.68 -10.73
CA SER A 244 -6.23 -31.75 -11.06
C SER A 244 -6.56 -31.88 -12.54
N THR A 245 -7.83 -31.87 -12.90
CA THR A 245 -8.29 -31.84 -14.30
C THR A 245 -9.45 -30.87 -14.42
N THR A 246 -9.36 -29.97 -15.40
CA THR A 246 -10.36 -28.96 -15.69
C THR A 246 -11.05 -29.29 -17.01
N VAL A 247 -12.37 -29.43 -16.98
CA VAL A 247 -13.19 -29.61 -18.18
C VAL A 247 -14.25 -28.51 -18.19
N ALA A 248 -14.20 -27.66 -19.22
CA ALA A 248 -14.88 -26.36 -19.20
C ALA A 248 -14.47 -25.57 -17.95
N ASN A 249 -15.39 -25.33 -17.01
CA ASN A 249 -15.13 -24.52 -15.81
C ASN A 249 -15.17 -25.37 -14.53
N VAL A 250 -15.17 -26.70 -14.66
CA VAL A 250 -15.22 -27.64 -13.54
C VAL A 250 -13.87 -28.31 -13.37
N THR A 251 -13.25 -28.09 -12.22
CA THR A 251 -11.99 -28.71 -11.81
C THR A 251 -12.28 -29.88 -10.88
N THR A 252 -11.61 -31.00 -11.12
CA THR A 252 -11.63 -32.17 -10.24
C THR A 252 -10.22 -32.51 -9.78
N ASP A 253 -10.01 -32.50 -8.47
CA ASP A 253 -8.76 -32.85 -7.81
C ASP A 253 -8.88 -34.23 -7.17
N VAL A 254 -7.94 -35.12 -7.48
CA VAL A 254 -7.77 -36.42 -6.82
C VAL A 254 -6.48 -36.39 -6.00
N TYR A 255 -6.58 -36.65 -4.70
CA TYR A 255 -5.44 -36.59 -3.78
C TYR A 255 -4.94 -37.98 -3.41
N TYR A 256 -3.62 -38.11 -3.23
CA TYR A 256 -2.96 -39.37 -2.91
C TYR A 256 -2.06 -39.22 -1.69
N ASP A 257 -1.94 -40.27 -0.88
CA ASP A 257 -0.96 -40.31 0.19
C ASP A 257 0.46 -40.61 -0.34
N GLN A 258 1.48 -40.53 0.52
CA GLN A 258 2.86 -40.85 0.14
C GLN A 258 3.08 -42.33 -0.23
N ALA A 259 2.12 -43.21 0.02
CA ALA A 259 2.13 -44.60 -0.46
C ALA A 259 1.48 -44.75 -1.85
N GLY A 260 0.86 -43.69 -2.38
CA GLY A 260 0.15 -43.66 -3.66
C GLY A 260 -1.31 -44.13 -3.56
N LYS A 261 -1.85 -44.25 -2.34
CA LYS A 261 -3.27 -44.60 -2.14
C LYS A 261 -4.11 -43.33 -2.22
N GLU A 262 -5.22 -43.41 -2.95
CA GLU A 262 -6.20 -42.33 -3.04
C GLU A 262 -6.79 -41.99 -1.67
N MET A 263 -6.79 -40.70 -1.34
CA MET A 263 -7.24 -40.13 -0.07
C MET A 263 -8.63 -39.50 -0.19
N GLY A 264 -8.96 -38.95 -1.35
CA GLY A 264 -10.25 -38.34 -1.63
C GLY A 264 -10.23 -37.54 -2.92
N THR A 265 -11.43 -37.13 -3.34
CA THR A 265 -11.67 -36.33 -4.53
C THR A 265 -12.41 -35.07 -4.14
N PHE A 266 -12.06 -33.96 -4.76
CA PHE A 266 -12.72 -32.67 -4.65
C PHE A 266 -13.13 -32.20 -6.04
N THR A 267 -14.33 -31.66 -6.17
CA THR A 267 -14.80 -31.05 -7.42
C THR A 267 -15.25 -29.64 -7.12
N SER A 268 -14.79 -28.69 -7.92
CA SER A 268 -15.21 -27.29 -7.85
C SER A 268 -15.53 -26.72 -9.22
N LYS A 269 -16.51 -25.81 -9.28
CA LYS A 269 -16.73 -24.94 -10.44
C LYS A 269 -16.35 -23.52 -10.06
N LEU A 270 -15.47 -22.88 -10.83
CA LEU A 270 -15.12 -21.46 -10.68
C LEU A 270 -15.84 -20.66 -11.78
N GLU A 271 -16.39 -19.50 -11.43
CA GLU A 271 -16.88 -18.52 -12.42
C GLU A 271 -15.77 -17.49 -12.74
N ASP A 272 -16.04 -16.60 -13.69
CA ASP A 272 -15.09 -15.61 -14.21
C ASP A 272 -14.61 -14.61 -13.14
N ASP A 273 -15.38 -14.44 -12.06
CA ASP A 273 -15.05 -13.61 -10.89
C ASP A 273 -14.09 -14.30 -9.90
N GLY A 274 -13.74 -15.57 -10.15
CA GLY A 274 -12.87 -16.38 -9.32
C GLY A 274 -13.56 -17.04 -8.12
N TYR A 275 -14.87 -16.88 -7.95
CA TYR A 275 -15.62 -17.54 -6.87
C TYR A 275 -16.14 -18.91 -7.28
N SER A 276 -16.20 -19.83 -6.31
CA SER A 276 -16.71 -21.17 -6.56
C SER A 276 -18.22 -21.24 -6.33
N THR A 277 -18.97 -21.54 -7.40
CA THR A 277 -20.44 -21.73 -7.35
C THR A 277 -20.85 -23.15 -7.00
N TYR A 278 -19.90 -24.08 -7.00
CA TYR A 278 -20.13 -25.47 -6.65
C TYR A 278 -18.86 -26.08 -6.05
N GLN A 279 -18.98 -26.70 -4.88
CA GLN A 279 -17.92 -27.47 -4.23
C GLN A 279 -18.49 -28.76 -3.64
N GLU A 280 -17.84 -29.89 -3.90
CA GLU A 280 -18.25 -31.21 -3.42
C GLU A 280 -17.02 -32.10 -3.17
N GLY A 281 -17.06 -32.92 -2.11
CA GLY A 281 -15.98 -33.87 -1.81
C GLY A 281 -14.98 -33.35 -0.80
N THR A 282 -13.73 -33.83 -0.82
CA THR A 282 -12.71 -33.54 0.20
C THR A 282 -11.51 -32.83 -0.39
N ASN A 283 -11.34 -31.56 -0.04
CA ASN A 283 -10.21 -30.72 -0.41
C ASN A 283 -9.09 -30.85 0.64
N TYR A 284 -7.87 -31.13 0.18
CA TYR A 284 -6.67 -31.22 1.03
C TYR A 284 -5.77 -30.02 0.74
N ILE A 285 -5.55 -29.19 1.77
CA ILE A 285 -4.71 -28.00 1.68
C ILE A 285 -3.36 -28.31 2.32
N PHE A 286 -2.30 -28.18 1.54
CA PHE A 286 -0.91 -28.40 1.96
C PHE A 286 -0.22 -27.08 2.30
N ASN A 287 0.84 -27.15 3.11
CA ASN A 287 1.61 -25.99 3.54
C ASN A 287 2.58 -25.50 2.44
N THR A 288 2.08 -24.83 1.40
CA THR A 288 2.84 -24.47 0.20
C THR A 288 3.90 -23.38 0.39
N TYR A 289 3.87 -22.62 1.48
CA TYR A 289 4.72 -21.44 1.69
C TYR A 289 5.80 -21.61 2.78
N ASP A 290 5.89 -22.79 3.38
CA ASP A 290 6.89 -23.13 4.40
C ASP A 290 7.88 -24.16 3.83
N SER A 291 8.99 -24.37 4.54
CA SER A 291 10.01 -25.41 4.35
C SER A 291 9.49 -26.86 4.36
N HIS A 292 8.17 -27.06 4.45
CA HIS A 292 7.52 -28.36 4.60
C HIS A 292 6.27 -28.54 3.71
N PRO A 293 6.42 -28.48 2.37
CA PRO A 293 5.31 -28.46 1.40
C PRO A 293 4.52 -29.78 1.27
N ASP A 294 4.92 -30.81 2.00
CA ASP A 294 4.27 -32.13 2.01
C ASP A 294 3.29 -32.31 3.19
N GLU A 295 3.24 -31.34 4.10
CA GLU A 295 2.39 -31.40 5.28
C GLU A 295 1.02 -30.81 5.02
N ILE A 296 0.00 -31.46 5.57
CA ILE A 296 -1.38 -31.02 5.46
C ILE A 296 -1.59 -29.92 6.49
N TYR A 297 -2.03 -28.76 6.04
CA TYR A 297 -2.43 -27.63 6.89
C TYR A 297 -3.89 -27.81 7.35
N SER A 298 -4.76 -28.13 6.40
CA SER A 298 -6.19 -28.32 6.66
C SER A 298 -6.86 -29.23 5.65
N ILE A 299 -7.99 -29.83 6.03
CA ILE A 299 -8.86 -30.61 5.16
C ILE A 299 -10.27 -30.09 5.29
N TYR A 300 -10.92 -29.82 4.16
CA TYR A 300 -12.31 -29.42 4.09
C TYR A 300 -13.11 -30.53 3.39
N THR A 301 -14.24 -30.93 3.98
CA THR A 301 -15.22 -31.80 3.31
C THR A 301 -16.46 -30.99 3.01
N TYR A 302 -16.75 -30.84 1.72
CA TYR A 302 -17.88 -30.10 1.19
C TYR A 302 -19.03 -31.02 0.81
N LYS A 303 -20.25 -30.53 1.02
CA LYS A 303 -21.48 -31.04 0.43
C LYS A 303 -22.29 -29.86 -0.08
N GLN A 304 -22.65 -29.87 -1.36
CA GLN A 304 -23.47 -28.80 -1.97
C GLN A 304 -22.97 -27.38 -1.62
N ASN A 305 -21.67 -27.13 -1.81
CA ASN A 305 -20.99 -25.86 -1.51
C ASN A 305 -20.81 -25.51 -0.02
N VAL A 306 -21.19 -26.39 0.92
CA VAL A 306 -21.07 -26.14 2.36
C VAL A 306 -19.98 -27.01 3.00
N PRO A 307 -19.01 -26.42 3.74
CA PRO A 307 -17.98 -27.17 4.45
C PRO A 307 -18.56 -27.82 5.71
N VAL A 308 -19.09 -29.03 5.58
CA VAL A 308 -19.71 -29.78 6.69
C VAL A 308 -18.70 -30.35 7.70
N LEU A 309 -17.43 -30.46 7.30
CA LEU A 309 -16.34 -30.90 8.17
C LEU A 309 -15.06 -30.16 7.82
N VAL A 310 -14.40 -29.56 8.81
CA VAL A 310 -13.07 -28.95 8.66
C VAL A 310 -12.12 -29.58 9.67
N LYS A 311 -10.95 -30.03 9.23
CA LYS A 311 -9.87 -30.50 10.10
C LYS A 311 -8.66 -29.60 9.94
N GLU A 312 -8.18 -29.04 11.03
CA GLU A 312 -6.90 -28.31 11.04
C GLU A 312 -5.81 -29.19 11.66
N TYR A 313 -4.57 -28.98 11.24
CA TYR A 313 -3.41 -29.73 11.71
C TYR A 313 -2.36 -28.82 12.33
N TYR A 314 -1.55 -29.38 13.22
CA TYR A 314 -0.31 -28.77 13.65
C TYR A 314 0.74 -28.84 12.52
N THR A 315 1.29 -27.70 12.14
CA THR A 315 2.39 -27.59 11.16
C THR A 315 3.78 -27.60 11.82
N PHE A 316 3.87 -27.24 13.11
CA PHE A 316 5.10 -27.32 13.90
C PHE A 316 4.77 -27.47 15.40
N PRO A 317 5.58 -28.18 16.21
CA PRO A 317 6.71 -29.04 15.85
C PRO A 317 6.30 -30.47 15.45
N LYS A 318 5.07 -30.91 15.77
CA LYS A 318 4.55 -32.25 15.46
C LYS A 318 3.54 -32.21 14.32
N LYS A 319 4.04 -32.62 13.17
CA LYS A 319 3.42 -32.44 11.85
C LYS A 319 2.32 -33.46 11.61
N ASN A 320 1.23 -33.05 10.97
CA ASN A 320 0.05 -33.87 10.66
C ASN A 320 -0.70 -34.45 11.89
N ALA A 321 -0.48 -33.90 13.10
CA ALA A 321 -1.37 -34.15 14.22
C ALA A 321 -2.61 -33.24 14.10
N VAL A 322 -3.81 -33.79 14.25
CA VAL A 322 -5.05 -33.00 14.21
C VAL A 322 -5.02 -32.01 15.37
N LYS A 323 -5.28 -30.73 15.09
CA LYS A 323 -5.39 -29.63 16.04
C LYS A 323 -6.84 -29.40 16.43
N SER A 324 -7.73 -29.37 15.44
CA SER A 324 -9.15 -29.14 15.63
C SER A 324 -9.98 -29.87 14.57
N ILE A 325 -11.23 -30.19 14.91
CA ILE A 325 -12.24 -30.68 13.98
C ILE A 325 -13.52 -29.88 14.19
N THR A 326 -13.95 -29.16 13.17
CA THR A 326 -15.21 -28.41 13.13
C THR A 326 -16.25 -29.19 12.36
N TYR A 327 -17.45 -29.30 12.93
CA TYR A 327 -18.62 -29.95 12.33
C TYR A 327 -19.70 -28.90 12.10
N SER A 328 -20.19 -28.80 10.87
CA SER A 328 -21.27 -27.89 10.48
C SER A 328 -22.44 -28.67 9.89
N ASN A 329 -23.64 -28.10 9.94
CA ASN A 329 -24.79 -28.64 9.21
C ASN A 329 -24.75 -28.23 7.72
N GLU A 330 -25.75 -28.65 6.94
CA GLU A 330 -25.86 -28.35 5.50
C GLU A 330 -26.22 -26.88 5.21
N GLU A 331 -26.43 -26.05 6.24
CA GLU A 331 -26.65 -24.59 6.14
C GLU A 331 -25.40 -23.81 6.61
N SER A 332 -24.27 -24.48 6.81
CA SER A 332 -22.99 -23.91 7.28
C SER A 332 -22.97 -23.49 8.76
N TYR A 333 -24.01 -23.77 9.53
CA TYR A 333 -24.04 -23.49 10.96
C TYR A 333 -23.21 -24.52 11.73
N ILE A 334 -22.18 -24.03 12.44
CA ILE A 334 -21.30 -24.86 13.26
C ILE A 334 -22.12 -25.52 14.37
N GLN A 335 -22.01 -26.83 14.50
CA GLN A 335 -22.66 -27.63 15.54
C GLN A 335 -21.71 -27.90 16.70
N LYS A 336 -20.45 -28.20 16.38
CA LYS A 336 -19.43 -28.64 17.34
C LYS A 336 -18.02 -28.37 16.83
N VAL A 337 -17.10 -28.06 17.75
CA VAL A 337 -15.66 -28.09 17.50
C VAL A 337 -14.98 -28.99 18.55
N GLU A 338 -14.12 -29.89 18.11
CA GLU A 338 -13.25 -30.72 18.94
C GLU A 338 -11.81 -30.23 18.84
N TYR A 339 -11.10 -30.15 19.96
CA TYR A 339 -9.71 -29.70 20.04
C TYR A 339 -8.83 -30.83 20.57
N PHE A 340 -7.61 -30.91 20.05
CA PHE A 340 -6.67 -31.96 20.36
C PHE A 340 -5.30 -31.37 20.72
N ASN A 341 -4.55 -32.08 21.55
CA ASN A 341 -3.14 -31.79 21.81
C ASN A 341 -2.28 -32.38 20.67
N GLU A 342 -1.02 -31.95 20.60
CA GLU A 342 -0.07 -32.45 19.60
C GLU A 342 0.20 -33.97 19.67
N ASP A 343 -0.14 -34.63 20.78
CA ASP A 343 -0.07 -36.10 20.92
C ASP A 343 -1.37 -36.82 20.50
N GLY A 344 -2.36 -36.07 20.01
CA GLY A 344 -3.67 -36.58 19.61
C GLY A 344 -4.66 -36.79 20.76
N SER A 345 -4.27 -36.52 22.02
CA SER A 345 -5.21 -36.56 23.14
C SER A 345 -6.22 -35.41 23.07
N SER A 346 -7.45 -35.64 23.56
CA SER A 346 -8.47 -34.59 23.57
C SER A 346 -8.05 -33.43 24.49
N LYS A 347 -8.09 -32.21 23.95
CA LYS A 347 -7.81 -30.95 24.66
C LYS A 347 -9.10 -30.28 25.14
N GLY A 348 -10.21 -30.48 24.43
CA GLY A 348 -11.53 -29.97 24.78
C GLY A 348 -12.53 -30.13 23.63
N GLN A 349 -13.79 -29.80 23.87
CA GLN A 349 -14.82 -29.70 22.82
C GLN A 349 -15.84 -28.63 23.19
N ILE A 350 -16.44 -27.96 22.20
CA ILE A 350 -17.53 -26.99 22.39
C ILE A 350 -18.67 -27.32 21.44
N THR A 351 -19.91 -27.19 21.92
CA THR A 351 -21.14 -27.26 21.10
C THR A 351 -21.74 -25.88 20.95
N TYR A 352 -22.50 -25.67 19.88
CA TYR A 352 -23.14 -24.39 19.56
C TYR A 352 -24.67 -24.50 19.58
N ASN A 353 -25.36 -23.37 19.62
CA ASN A 353 -26.81 -23.30 19.40
C ASN A 353 -27.15 -23.47 17.92
N GLU A 354 -28.46 -23.51 17.61
CA GLU A 354 -28.96 -23.63 16.22
C GLU A 354 -28.51 -22.48 15.31
N ASP A 355 -28.12 -21.35 15.90
CA ASP A 355 -27.59 -20.17 15.20
C ASP A 355 -26.17 -20.36 14.64
N GLY A 356 -25.46 -21.42 15.04
CA GLY A 356 -24.12 -21.75 14.56
C GLY A 356 -22.98 -20.88 15.08
N TYR A 357 -23.24 -19.88 15.92
CA TYR A 357 -22.20 -18.98 16.43
C TYR A 357 -22.21 -18.82 17.95
N THR A 358 -23.33 -19.07 18.64
CA THR A 358 -23.40 -18.95 20.11
C THR A 358 -22.87 -20.22 20.78
N PRO A 359 -21.74 -20.18 21.53
CA PRO A 359 -21.25 -21.35 22.26
C PRO A 359 -22.27 -21.76 23.34
N LYS A 360 -22.55 -23.06 23.44
CA LYS A 360 -23.60 -23.64 24.29
C LYS A 360 -23.04 -24.38 25.50
N GLU A 361 -22.28 -25.45 25.27
CA GLU A 361 -21.78 -26.34 26.33
C GLU A 361 -20.41 -26.90 25.94
N GLY A 362 -19.41 -26.74 26.82
CA GLY A 362 -18.08 -27.30 26.64
C GLY A 362 -16.94 -26.31 26.84
N THR A 363 -15.76 -26.63 26.32
CA THR A 363 -14.54 -25.83 26.36
C THR A 363 -14.13 -25.43 24.93
N MET A 364 -14.14 -24.12 24.67
CA MET A 364 -13.63 -23.51 23.45
C MET A 364 -12.16 -23.15 23.63
N ILE A 365 -11.34 -23.35 22.60
CA ILE A 365 -9.90 -23.06 22.63
C ILE A 365 -9.52 -22.23 21.41
N VAL A 366 -8.95 -21.05 21.64
CA VAL A 366 -8.48 -20.12 20.60
C VAL A 366 -7.10 -19.64 21.00
N GLY A 367 -6.07 -20.04 20.26
CA GLY A 367 -4.68 -19.76 20.60
C GLY A 367 -4.31 -20.27 22.00
N ASN A 368 -3.86 -19.35 22.85
CA ASN A 368 -3.51 -19.54 24.25
C ASN A 368 -4.70 -19.33 25.23
N VAL A 369 -5.91 -19.14 24.71
CA VAL A 369 -7.13 -18.90 25.50
C VAL A 369 -8.02 -20.14 25.51
N SER A 370 -8.50 -20.50 26.69
CA SER A 370 -9.55 -21.50 26.90
C SER A 370 -10.76 -20.88 27.58
N SER A 371 -11.97 -21.18 27.10
CA SER A 371 -13.23 -20.65 27.63
C SER A 371 -14.23 -21.77 27.86
N ILE A 372 -14.74 -21.90 29.08
CA ILE A 372 -15.70 -22.94 29.49
C ILE A 372 -17.11 -22.33 29.49
N TYR A 373 -18.02 -22.95 28.76
CA TYR A 373 -19.43 -22.56 28.66
C TYR A 373 -20.36 -23.62 29.23
N LYS A 374 -21.42 -23.14 29.90
CA LYS A 374 -22.53 -23.97 30.36
C LYS A 374 -23.85 -23.25 30.12
N ASN A 375 -24.80 -23.91 29.44
CA ASN A 375 -26.09 -23.31 29.07
C ASN A 375 -25.94 -21.93 28.40
N SER A 376 -25.02 -21.81 27.44
CA SER A 376 -24.70 -20.58 26.70
C SER A 376 -24.17 -19.42 27.55
N LYS A 377 -23.67 -19.70 28.76
CA LYS A 377 -23.03 -18.70 29.62
C LYS A 377 -21.57 -19.06 29.87
N LEU A 378 -20.69 -18.07 29.76
CA LEU A 378 -19.29 -18.21 30.13
C LEU A 378 -19.17 -18.48 31.64
N VAL A 379 -18.55 -19.60 31.99
CA VAL A 379 -18.28 -20.02 33.37
C VAL A 379 -16.89 -19.58 33.80
N GLU A 380 -15.91 -19.77 32.92
CA GLU A 380 -14.50 -19.48 33.18
C GLU A 380 -13.76 -19.22 31.86
N ARG A 381 -12.89 -18.22 31.82
CA ARG A 381 -11.92 -18.02 30.73
C ARG A 381 -10.52 -18.02 31.33
N THR A 382 -9.58 -18.73 30.72
CA THR A 382 -8.18 -18.79 31.12
C THR A 382 -7.30 -18.48 29.91
N GLU A 383 -6.39 -17.52 30.06
CA GLU A 383 -5.37 -17.18 29.07
C GLU A 383 -4.00 -17.53 29.64
N THR A 384 -3.12 -18.10 28.81
CA THR A 384 -1.77 -18.52 29.22
C THR A 384 -0.69 -17.78 28.43
N TYR A 385 0.50 -17.64 29.01
CA TYR A 385 1.71 -17.35 28.25
C TYR A 385 2.04 -18.50 27.29
N GLU A 386 2.93 -18.28 26.32
CA GLU A 386 3.39 -19.33 25.39
C GLU A 386 4.05 -20.51 26.12
N ASN A 387 4.67 -20.26 27.27
CA ASN A 387 5.24 -21.30 28.14
C ASN A 387 4.20 -22.14 28.91
N GLY A 388 2.91 -21.88 28.71
CA GLY A 388 1.78 -22.59 29.32
C GLY A 388 1.44 -22.16 30.76
N LYS A 389 2.13 -21.17 31.34
CA LYS A 389 1.74 -20.58 32.63
C LYS A 389 0.53 -19.68 32.45
N VAL A 390 -0.36 -19.68 33.44
CA VAL A 390 -1.56 -18.84 33.44
C VAL A 390 -1.15 -17.36 33.51
N PHE A 391 -1.73 -16.56 32.63
CA PHE A 391 -1.67 -15.10 32.65
C PHE A 391 -2.95 -14.50 33.25
N GLU A 392 -4.12 -14.92 32.78
CA GLU A 392 -5.43 -14.40 33.24
C GLU A 392 -6.38 -15.55 33.53
N VAL A 393 -7.15 -15.45 34.63
CA VAL A 393 -8.34 -16.27 34.89
C VAL A 393 -9.53 -15.36 35.15
N THR A 394 -10.56 -15.48 34.33
CA THR A 394 -11.83 -14.75 34.43
C THR A 394 -12.93 -15.67 34.93
N LYS A 395 -13.57 -15.33 36.06
CA LYS A 395 -14.66 -16.10 36.66
C LYS A 395 -15.58 -15.20 37.46
N ASN A 396 -16.90 -15.40 37.40
CA ASN A 396 -17.90 -14.62 38.14
C ASN A 396 -17.73 -13.10 37.96
N ASN A 397 -17.45 -12.65 36.74
CA ASN A 397 -17.15 -11.27 36.37
C ASN A 397 -15.95 -10.63 37.09
N THR A 398 -14.98 -11.44 37.51
CA THR A 398 -13.68 -11.02 38.02
C THR A 398 -12.57 -11.66 37.20
N SER A 399 -11.60 -10.88 36.75
CA SER A 399 -10.34 -11.38 36.18
C SER A 399 -9.20 -11.27 37.20
N VAL A 400 -8.36 -12.30 37.30
CA VAL A 400 -7.15 -12.35 38.13
C VAL A 400 -5.95 -12.57 37.22
N TYR A 401 -4.94 -11.70 37.35
CA TYR A 401 -3.74 -11.71 36.52
C TYR A 401 -2.53 -12.24 37.29
N TYR A 402 -1.66 -12.97 36.60
CA TYR A 402 -0.45 -13.58 37.14
C TYR A 402 0.75 -13.26 36.27
N ASP A 403 1.93 -13.11 36.87
CA ASP A 403 3.19 -13.03 36.13
C ASP A 403 3.62 -14.41 35.60
N GLN A 404 4.67 -14.44 34.77
CA GLN A 404 5.24 -15.69 34.24
C GLN A 404 5.76 -16.67 35.33
N LYS A 405 5.91 -16.22 36.58
CA LYS A 405 6.29 -17.06 37.74
C LYS A 405 5.06 -17.59 38.50
N GLY A 406 3.86 -17.23 38.07
CA GLY A 406 2.59 -17.60 38.69
C GLY A 406 2.23 -16.77 39.92
N LYS A 407 2.90 -15.63 40.14
CA LYS A 407 2.54 -14.69 41.21
C LYS A 407 1.43 -13.77 40.72
N GLU A 408 0.38 -13.62 41.52
CA GLU A 408 -0.68 -12.65 41.25
C GLU A 408 -0.13 -11.21 41.16
N ILE A 409 -0.48 -10.52 40.08
CA ILE A 409 -0.08 -9.12 39.79
C ILE A 409 -1.25 -8.15 39.80
N GLY A 410 -2.50 -8.64 39.75
CA GLY A 410 -3.68 -7.81 39.99
C GLY A 410 -4.99 -8.52 39.72
N ARG A 411 -6.08 -7.80 39.98
CA ARG A 411 -7.46 -8.25 39.79
C ARG A 411 -8.32 -7.10 39.29
N ILE A 412 -9.33 -7.41 38.49
CA ILE A 412 -10.32 -6.45 38.01
C ILE A 412 -11.72 -7.06 38.08
N ASP A 413 -12.65 -6.35 38.71
CA ASP A 413 -14.08 -6.66 38.67
C ASP A 413 -14.72 -5.91 37.51
N PHE A 414 -15.66 -6.56 36.81
CA PHE A 414 -16.41 -5.97 35.71
C PHE A 414 -17.88 -6.37 35.74
N LYS A 415 -18.68 -5.74 34.89
CA LYS A 415 -20.04 -6.18 34.53
C LYS A 415 -20.08 -6.42 33.03
N LEU A 416 -20.90 -7.37 32.61
CA LEU A 416 -21.16 -7.59 31.18
C LEU A 416 -22.35 -6.75 30.75
N ASP A 417 -22.23 -6.07 29.63
CA ASP A 417 -23.35 -5.43 28.96
C ASP A 417 -24.38 -6.49 28.56
N PRO A 418 -25.66 -6.31 28.89
CA PRO A 418 -26.69 -7.33 28.66
C PRO A 418 -27.07 -7.53 27.19
N ILE A 419 -26.73 -6.58 26.30
CA ILE A 419 -27.10 -6.60 24.88
C ILE A 419 -25.92 -7.10 24.05
N TYR A 420 -24.73 -6.53 24.26
CA TYR A 420 -23.55 -6.78 23.44
C TYR A 420 -22.52 -7.70 24.11
N GLY A 421 -22.70 -8.02 25.40
CA GLY A 421 -21.75 -8.85 26.15
C GLY A 421 -20.40 -8.20 26.40
N SER A 422 -20.27 -6.89 26.16
CA SER A 422 -19.02 -6.15 26.37
C SER A 422 -18.71 -5.98 27.86
N MET A 423 -17.42 -6.01 28.22
CA MET A 423 -16.99 -5.84 29.61
C MET A 423 -16.91 -4.36 29.98
N SER A 424 -17.66 -3.96 31.00
CA SER A 424 -17.53 -2.66 31.67
C SER A 424 -16.80 -2.86 33.00
N TYR A 425 -15.55 -2.39 33.08
CA TYR A 425 -14.71 -2.53 34.26
C TYR A 425 -15.18 -1.64 35.41
N ILE A 426 -15.20 -2.19 36.63
CA ILE A 426 -15.74 -1.52 37.83
C ILE A 426 -14.60 -1.04 38.72
N THR A 427 -13.75 -1.94 39.22
CA THR A 427 -12.68 -1.59 40.16
C THR A 427 -11.55 -2.61 40.12
N GLY A 428 -10.31 -2.12 40.17
CA GLY A 428 -9.10 -2.95 40.18
C GLY A 428 -8.11 -2.57 39.08
N THR A 429 -7.23 -3.50 38.72
CA THR A 429 -6.16 -3.32 37.72
C THR A 429 -6.23 -4.42 36.67
N ARG A 430 -6.29 -4.00 35.41
CA ARG A 430 -6.29 -4.82 34.21
C ARG A 430 -4.90 -4.79 33.56
N TYR A 431 -4.48 -5.94 33.04
CA TYR A 431 -3.24 -6.11 32.28
C TYR A 431 -3.56 -6.64 30.88
N VAL A 432 -2.79 -6.21 29.88
CA VAL A 432 -2.86 -6.69 28.50
C VAL A 432 -1.49 -7.18 28.07
N LEU A 433 -1.44 -8.27 27.30
CA LEU A 433 -0.21 -8.78 26.71
C LEU A 433 -0.06 -8.38 25.25
N SER A 434 1.20 -8.24 24.84
CA SER A 434 1.68 -8.28 23.46
C SER A 434 2.98 -9.09 23.47
N ASN A 435 3.06 -10.17 22.68
CA ASN A 435 4.23 -11.07 22.63
C ASN A 435 4.72 -11.53 24.02
N ASP A 436 3.82 -12.06 24.86
CA ASP A 436 4.10 -12.51 26.24
C ASP A 436 4.61 -11.42 27.21
N LEU A 437 4.63 -10.15 26.79
CA LEU A 437 5.04 -8.99 27.58
C LEU A 437 3.83 -8.09 27.87
N ILE A 438 3.83 -7.44 29.04
CA ILE A 438 2.78 -6.48 29.38
C ILE A 438 2.89 -5.27 28.45
N SER A 439 1.83 -5.02 27.66
CA SER A 439 1.71 -3.86 26.78
C SER A 439 0.92 -2.73 27.41
N THR A 440 -0.08 -3.06 28.24
CA THR A 440 -0.92 -2.05 28.92
C THR A 440 -1.26 -2.47 30.34
N VAL A 441 -1.27 -1.49 31.25
CA VAL A 441 -1.78 -1.60 32.62
C VAL A 441 -2.82 -0.52 32.84
N ALA A 442 -4.07 -0.89 33.11
CA ALA A 442 -5.18 0.07 33.32
C ALA A 442 -5.81 -0.13 34.70
N LYS A 443 -6.05 0.96 35.43
CA LYS A 443 -6.66 0.94 36.77
C LYS A 443 -8.01 1.66 36.76
N TYR A 444 -9.00 1.01 37.35
CA TYR A 444 -10.38 1.51 37.47
C TYR A 444 -10.79 1.68 38.93
N GLU A 445 -11.58 2.71 39.19
CA GLU A 445 -12.23 2.97 40.48
C GLU A 445 -13.68 3.40 40.24
N LYS A 446 -14.66 2.70 40.80
CA LYS A 446 -16.10 3.01 40.65
C LYS A 446 -16.55 3.22 39.19
N GLU A 447 -16.18 2.31 38.30
CA GLU A 447 -16.49 2.32 36.86
C GLU A 447 -15.77 3.42 36.06
N LEU A 448 -14.82 4.14 36.66
CA LEU A 448 -14.04 5.18 36.01
C LEU A 448 -12.60 4.72 35.81
N LEU A 449 -12.05 4.94 34.62
CA LEU A 449 -10.61 4.81 34.40
C LEU A 449 -9.92 5.92 35.19
N VAL A 450 -8.90 5.59 35.99
CA VAL A 450 -8.14 6.57 36.79
C VAL A 450 -6.66 6.63 36.41
N TYR A 451 -6.13 5.56 35.81
CA TYR A 451 -4.75 5.46 35.39
C TYR A 451 -4.59 4.43 34.27
N GLN A 452 -3.75 4.73 33.30
CA GLN A 452 -3.30 3.81 32.27
C GLN A 452 -1.79 3.98 32.06
N ALA A 453 -1.08 2.88 31.85
CA ALA A 453 0.31 2.87 31.42
C ALA A 453 0.46 1.96 30.20
N ASP A 454 1.10 2.48 29.16
CA ASP A 454 1.35 1.79 27.91
C ASP A 454 2.85 1.57 27.71
N TYR A 455 3.21 0.41 27.15
CA TYR A 455 4.57 -0.07 27.03
C TYR A 455 4.90 -0.41 25.58
N ASP A 456 6.04 0.07 25.11
CA ASP A 456 6.60 -0.36 23.84
C ASP A 456 7.20 -1.77 24.03
N THR A 457 6.65 -2.75 23.31
CA THR A 457 7.08 -4.16 23.36
C THR A 457 8.02 -4.48 22.20
N ASN A 458 9.30 -4.10 22.31
CA ASN A 458 10.34 -4.37 21.32
C ASN A 458 11.49 -5.18 21.96
N ALA A 459 12.04 -6.16 21.23
CA ALA A 459 13.27 -6.87 21.62
C ALA A 459 13.29 -7.49 23.04
N ASP A 460 12.29 -8.33 23.34
CA ASP A 460 12.17 -9.12 24.59
C ASP A 460 11.92 -8.30 25.88
N LYS A 461 11.58 -7.00 25.77
CA LYS A 461 11.32 -6.14 26.92
C LYS A 461 10.10 -5.25 26.72
N ALA A 462 9.36 -5.03 27.80
CA ALA A 462 8.37 -3.97 27.90
C ALA A 462 9.06 -2.71 28.45
N VAL A 463 9.06 -1.63 27.67
CA VAL A 463 9.59 -0.32 28.07
C VAL A 463 8.42 0.63 28.24
N LEU A 464 8.27 1.23 29.43
CA LEU A 464 7.20 2.19 29.69
C LEU A 464 7.31 3.35 28.69
N SER A 465 6.25 3.57 27.91
CA SER A 465 6.18 4.60 26.88
C SER A 465 5.35 5.79 27.34
N THR A 466 4.18 5.52 27.93
CA THR A 466 3.23 6.58 28.37
C THR A 466 2.55 6.20 29.68
N GLU A 467 2.26 7.20 30.51
CA GLU A 467 1.34 7.12 31.63
C GLU A 467 0.28 8.21 31.55
N SER A 468 -0.99 7.82 31.56
CA SER A 468 -2.14 8.71 31.48
C SER A 468 -2.97 8.62 32.76
N TYR A 469 -3.35 9.77 33.31
CA TYR A 469 -4.06 9.90 34.57
C TYR A 469 -5.39 10.59 34.32
N TYR A 470 -6.46 10.06 34.93
CA TYR A 470 -7.82 10.47 34.64
C TYR A 470 -8.58 10.86 35.90
N SER A 471 -9.50 11.80 35.76
CA SER A 471 -10.49 12.18 36.78
C SER A 471 -11.86 12.28 36.11
N ASN A 472 -12.86 11.55 36.60
CA ASN A 472 -14.19 11.48 35.98
C ASN A 472 -14.16 11.15 34.47
N ASN A 473 -13.30 10.19 34.09
CA ASN A 473 -13.01 9.81 32.69
C ASN A 473 -12.42 10.93 31.80
N ALA A 474 -12.09 12.11 32.34
CA ALA A 474 -11.33 13.12 31.62
C ALA A 474 -9.82 12.95 31.89
N LEU A 475 -9.01 12.98 30.84
CA LEU A 475 -7.55 13.01 30.95
C LEU A 475 -7.14 14.30 31.69
N ILE A 476 -6.37 14.18 32.77
CA ILE A 476 -5.88 15.33 33.56
C ILE A 476 -4.37 15.50 33.46
N LYS A 477 -3.65 14.42 33.14
CA LYS A 477 -2.20 14.42 33.01
C LYS A 477 -1.75 13.26 32.16
N GLU A 478 -0.75 13.50 31.34
CA GLU A 478 -0.03 12.49 30.58
C GLU A 478 1.48 12.66 30.78
N VAL A 479 2.21 11.55 30.81
CA VAL A 479 3.67 11.52 30.89
C VAL A 479 4.18 10.56 29.83
N GLU A 480 4.92 11.07 28.87
CA GLU A 480 5.62 10.23 27.89
C GLU A 480 7.08 10.04 28.30
N TYR A 481 7.66 8.92 27.90
CA TYR A 481 9.00 8.48 28.27
C TYR A 481 9.88 8.22 27.04
N HIS A 482 11.16 8.55 27.15
CA HIS A 482 12.21 8.09 26.25
C HIS A 482 12.46 6.59 26.46
N ASP A 483 13.04 5.93 25.45
CA ASP A 483 13.47 4.53 25.47
C ASP A 483 14.33 4.12 26.67
N ASN A 484 15.05 5.08 27.26
CA ASN A 484 15.88 4.90 28.44
C ASN A 484 15.14 5.06 29.79
N GLY A 485 13.81 5.26 29.75
CA GLY A 485 12.94 5.42 30.92
C GLY A 485 12.97 6.81 31.57
N LYS A 486 13.64 7.80 30.97
CA LYS A 486 13.52 9.20 31.39
C LYS A 486 12.27 9.82 30.77
N LYS A 487 11.65 10.77 31.45
CA LYS A 487 10.50 11.51 30.88
C LYS A 487 10.95 12.22 29.61
N ALA A 488 10.11 12.21 28.59
CA ALA A 488 10.22 12.99 27.37
C ALA A 488 9.29 14.21 27.43
N LYS A 489 8.07 14.00 27.91
CA LYS A 489 7.01 15.02 27.95
C LYS A 489 6.12 14.81 29.16
N VAL A 490 5.62 15.91 29.73
CA VAL A 490 4.59 15.93 30.76
C VAL A 490 3.55 16.95 30.35
N SER A 491 2.34 16.48 30.04
CA SER A 491 1.22 17.30 29.61
C SER A 491 0.17 17.30 30.72
N THR A 492 -0.42 18.46 31.01
CA THR A 492 -1.47 18.62 32.01
C THR A 492 -2.70 19.21 31.34
N TYR A 493 -3.88 18.75 31.73
CA TYR A 493 -5.14 19.08 31.07
C TYR A 493 -6.13 19.65 32.08
N SER A 494 -7.08 20.45 31.59
CA SER A 494 -8.16 20.97 32.43
C SER A 494 -9.21 19.87 32.65
N PRO A 495 -9.55 19.52 33.91
CA PRO A 495 -10.49 18.44 34.21
C PRO A 495 -11.93 18.69 33.71
N ASN A 496 -12.25 19.92 33.29
CA ASN A 496 -13.59 20.32 32.83
C ASN A 496 -13.62 20.74 31.35
N SER A 497 -12.58 20.45 30.57
CA SER A 497 -12.51 20.80 29.15
C SER A 497 -12.62 19.55 28.29
N TYR A 498 -13.51 19.56 27.29
CA TYR A 498 -13.51 18.57 26.20
C TYR A 498 -12.36 18.80 25.20
N SER A 499 -11.49 19.78 25.45
CA SER A 499 -10.34 20.06 24.59
C SER A 499 -9.23 19.04 24.83
N TYR A 500 -8.73 18.48 23.73
CA TYR A 500 -7.51 17.65 23.69
C TYR A 500 -6.23 18.49 23.82
N THR A 501 -6.32 19.81 23.97
CA THR A 501 -5.17 20.68 24.15
C THR A 501 -4.78 20.75 25.63
N PRO A 502 -3.51 20.49 26.00
CA PRO A 502 -3.06 20.62 27.38
C PRO A 502 -3.11 22.08 27.83
N VAL A 503 -3.35 22.32 29.13
CA VAL A 503 -3.21 23.65 29.74
C VAL A 503 -1.74 24.05 29.87
N LYS A 504 -0.87 23.06 30.09
CA LYS A 504 0.56 23.25 30.26
C LYS A 504 1.31 21.98 29.90
N GLU A 505 2.45 22.15 29.27
CA GLU A 505 3.33 21.07 28.83
C GLU A 505 4.79 21.37 29.17
N THR A 506 5.52 20.35 29.61
CA THR A 506 6.96 20.41 29.92
C THR A 506 7.69 19.27 29.22
N HIS A 507 8.77 19.59 28.52
CA HIS A 507 9.58 18.66 27.76
C HIS A 507 10.97 18.47 28.33
N PHE A 508 11.53 17.29 28.13
CA PHE A 508 12.81 16.86 28.68
C PHE A 508 13.67 16.17 27.62
N ASP A 509 14.98 16.39 27.66
CA ASP A 509 15.93 15.65 26.85
C ASP A 509 16.14 14.21 27.36
N LYS A 510 16.89 13.40 26.60
CA LYS A 510 17.22 12.01 26.96
C LYS A 510 18.01 11.90 28.27
N THR A 511 18.61 12.97 28.80
CA THR A 511 19.28 12.97 30.11
C THR A 511 18.30 13.21 31.27
N GLY A 512 17.07 13.63 30.96
CA GLY A 512 16.03 14.02 31.90
C GLY A 512 16.08 15.49 32.30
N LYS A 513 16.83 16.32 31.56
CA LYS A 513 16.89 17.77 31.79
C LYS A 513 15.74 18.45 31.05
N GLU A 514 15.06 19.37 31.73
CA GLU A 514 14.01 20.20 31.12
C GLU A 514 14.57 21.05 29.98
N ILE A 515 13.94 20.98 28.81
CA ILE A 515 14.31 21.72 27.59
C ILE A 515 13.28 22.80 27.21
N GLY A 516 12.05 22.71 27.73
CA GLY A 516 11.03 23.72 27.50
C GLY A 516 9.78 23.47 28.33
N THR A 517 9.11 24.54 28.71
CA THR A 517 7.78 24.51 29.33
C THR A 517 6.92 25.59 28.68
N TYR A 518 5.71 25.22 28.24
CA TYR A 518 4.76 26.12 27.61
C TYR A 518 3.41 26.09 28.34
N ASP A 519 2.86 27.28 28.59
CA ASP A 519 1.53 27.48 29.15
C ASP A 519 0.58 27.87 28.01
N TYR A 520 -0.38 27.01 27.70
CA TYR A 520 -1.32 27.22 26.60
C TYR A 520 -2.41 28.25 26.93
N ILE A 521 -2.66 28.51 28.22
CA ILE A 521 -3.65 29.50 28.67
C ILE A 521 -3.04 30.90 28.58
N ALA A 522 -1.82 31.07 29.09
CA ALA A 522 -1.08 32.34 29.02
C ALA A 522 -0.36 32.54 27.67
N GLN A 523 -0.35 31.52 26.81
CA GLN A 523 0.37 31.49 25.53
C GLN A 523 1.83 31.95 25.65
N THR A 524 2.50 31.52 26.72
CA THR A 524 3.83 32.00 27.12
C THR A 524 4.72 30.83 27.50
N GLY A 525 6.00 30.92 27.15
CA GLY A 525 7.02 29.94 27.52
C GLY A 525 7.79 29.41 26.32
N THR A 526 8.31 28.19 26.44
CA THR A 526 9.03 27.49 25.36
C THR A 526 8.23 26.27 24.92
N ARG A 527 7.62 26.34 23.74
CA ARG A 527 6.92 25.24 23.07
C ARG A 527 7.95 24.37 22.34
N ILE A 528 7.84 23.06 22.50
CA ILE A 528 8.71 22.07 21.84
C ILE A 528 7.80 21.16 21.03
N GLU A 529 8.20 20.88 19.79
CA GLU A 529 7.56 19.84 18.98
C GLU A 529 8.53 18.67 18.83
N LEU A 530 7.98 17.46 18.92
CA LEU A 530 8.72 16.22 18.77
C LEU A 530 8.23 15.45 17.53
N SER A 531 9.14 14.74 16.88
CA SER A 531 8.83 13.71 15.88
C SER A 531 8.23 12.46 16.54
N TYR A 532 7.75 11.52 15.71
CA TYR A 532 7.26 10.21 16.17
C TYR A 532 8.32 9.43 16.98
N ASP A 533 9.59 9.53 16.61
CA ASP A 533 10.72 8.92 17.32
C ASP A 533 11.28 9.79 18.47
N LYS A 534 10.48 10.77 18.94
CA LYS A 534 10.74 11.62 20.11
C LYS A 534 12.00 12.50 19.97
N GLN A 535 12.37 12.88 18.74
CA GLN A 535 13.42 13.86 18.45
C GLN A 535 12.83 15.26 18.33
N VAL A 536 13.58 16.30 18.67
CA VAL A 536 13.09 17.68 18.60
C VAL A 536 13.02 18.16 17.16
N THR A 537 11.85 18.59 16.71
CA THR A 537 11.61 19.17 15.38
C THR A 537 11.44 20.70 15.44
N SER A 538 10.96 21.22 16.56
CA SER A 538 10.80 22.67 16.76
C SER A 538 11.04 23.07 18.23
N ILE A 539 11.67 24.24 18.43
CA ILE A 539 11.79 24.92 19.72
C ILE A 539 11.38 26.37 19.54
N GLU A 540 10.27 26.77 20.14
CA GLU A 540 9.66 28.08 19.95
C GLU A 540 9.50 28.79 21.28
N LYS A 541 9.89 30.06 21.34
CA LYS A 541 9.67 30.91 22.53
C LYS A 541 8.56 31.90 22.23
N LEU A 542 7.54 31.89 23.07
CA LEU A 542 6.38 32.75 22.92
C LEU A 542 6.15 33.59 24.19
N GLN A 543 5.56 34.76 24.00
CA GLN A 543 5.06 35.61 25.07
C GLN A 543 3.74 36.23 24.63
N ASP A 544 2.69 36.01 25.42
CA ASP A 544 1.33 36.50 25.17
C ASP A 544 0.86 36.19 23.73
N GLY A 545 1.17 34.98 23.23
CA GLY A 545 0.85 34.53 21.87
C GLY A 545 1.85 34.93 20.79
N ASN A 546 2.73 35.89 21.06
CA ASN A 546 3.69 36.39 20.08
C ASN A 546 4.96 35.52 20.04
N LEU A 547 5.36 35.11 18.84
CA LEU A 547 6.57 34.30 18.62
C LEU A 547 7.83 35.17 18.68
N LEU A 548 8.68 34.95 19.70
CA LEU A 548 9.90 35.72 19.93
C LEU A 548 11.11 35.10 19.22
N SER A 549 11.21 33.78 19.24
CA SER A 549 12.28 33.04 18.56
C SER A 549 11.88 31.62 18.20
N LYS A 550 12.43 31.07 17.13
CA LYS A 550 12.23 29.69 16.70
C LYS A 550 13.54 29.02 16.32
N LYS A 551 13.73 27.78 16.75
CA LYS A 551 14.68 26.84 16.14
C LYS A 551 13.91 25.71 15.48
N GLY A 552 14.06 25.57 14.16
CA GLY A 552 13.43 24.50 13.39
C GLY A 552 14.48 23.46 12.98
N TYR A 553 14.09 22.19 12.98
CA TYR A 553 14.93 21.08 12.57
C TYR A 553 14.27 20.32 11.40
N ALA A 554 15.05 19.98 10.39
CA ALA A 554 14.59 19.23 9.22
C ALA A 554 15.21 17.83 9.21
N LEU A 555 14.52 16.88 8.61
CA LEU A 555 15.00 15.52 8.44
C LEU A 555 16.16 15.51 7.42
N LYS A 556 17.21 14.73 7.67
CA LYS A 556 18.31 14.56 6.71
C LYS A 556 17.89 13.67 5.54
N THR A 557 18.32 14.02 4.33
CA THR A 557 18.15 13.20 3.11
C THR A 557 18.72 11.79 3.32
N GLY A 558 17.96 10.77 2.92
CA GLY A 558 18.32 9.35 3.09
C GLY A 558 17.96 8.74 4.45
N SER A 559 17.31 9.49 5.35
CA SER A 559 16.71 8.92 6.56
C SER A 559 15.45 8.13 6.19
N ASN A 560 15.45 6.81 6.41
CA ASN A 560 14.29 5.94 6.16
C ASN A 560 13.32 5.98 7.34
N SER A 561 12.01 6.05 7.04
CA SER A 561 10.90 6.14 8.00
C SER A 561 10.80 5.01 9.03
N TYR A 562 11.61 3.96 8.90
CA TYR A 562 11.59 2.77 9.75
C TYR A 562 12.86 2.57 10.60
N ALA A 563 13.94 3.33 10.37
CA ALA A 563 15.23 3.16 11.07
C ALA A 563 15.87 4.51 11.42
N SER A 564 15.59 5.01 12.63
CA SER A 564 16.24 6.16 13.30
C SER A 564 16.36 7.43 12.45
N ASN A 565 15.38 8.33 12.55
CA ASN A 565 15.42 9.62 11.88
C ASN A 565 16.55 10.50 12.44
N SER A 566 17.30 11.14 11.54
CA SER A 566 18.40 12.06 11.87
C SER A 566 17.99 13.46 11.44
N TYR A 567 18.03 14.43 12.35
CA TYR A 567 17.58 15.81 12.09
C TYR A 567 18.76 16.78 12.16
N PHE A 568 18.73 17.84 11.36
CA PHE A 568 19.68 18.95 11.41
C PHE A 568 18.96 20.28 11.68
N LEU A 569 19.65 21.24 12.29
CA LEU A 569 19.12 22.59 12.52
C LEU A 569 18.95 23.28 11.17
N GLN A 570 17.72 23.52 10.71
CA GLN A 570 17.46 24.21 9.45
C GLN A 570 17.27 25.72 9.63
N ALA A 571 16.78 26.16 10.80
CA ALA A 571 16.45 27.56 11.04
C ALA A 571 16.73 27.95 12.50
N ASP A 572 17.33 29.11 12.72
CA ASP A 572 17.48 29.79 14.02
C ASP A 572 17.06 31.25 13.86
N ILE A 573 15.88 31.60 14.36
CA ILE A 573 15.18 32.85 14.09
C ILE A 573 14.98 33.61 15.41
N ASP A 574 15.46 34.86 15.46
CA ASP A 574 15.03 35.90 16.40
C ASP A 574 14.11 36.85 15.63
N TYR A 575 12.80 36.77 15.88
CA TYR A 575 11.77 37.50 15.14
C TYR A 575 11.82 39.02 15.37
N ASN A 576 12.68 39.51 16.27
CA ASN A 576 12.94 40.92 16.48
C ASN A 576 14.25 41.40 15.83
N LYS A 577 15.00 40.50 15.18
CA LYS A 577 16.33 40.81 14.63
C LYS A 577 16.60 40.11 13.31
N GLN A 578 16.88 38.81 13.36
CA GLN A 578 17.45 38.08 12.23
C GLN A 578 17.15 36.57 12.36
N GLY A 579 16.86 35.95 11.22
CA GLY A 579 16.89 34.50 11.01
C GLY A 579 18.10 34.05 10.23
N LYS A 580 18.65 32.90 10.62
CA LYS A 580 19.72 32.19 9.93
C LYS A 580 19.20 30.82 9.52
N PHE A 581 19.46 30.43 8.29
CA PHE A 581 19.03 29.16 7.73
C PHE A 581 20.24 28.34 7.32
N TYR A 582 20.21 27.04 7.58
CA TYR A 582 21.37 26.17 7.43
C TYR A 582 21.05 24.99 6.52
N ASN A 583 22.07 24.48 5.84
CA ASN A 583 22.00 23.17 5.17
C ASN A 583 22.30 22.02 6.14
N GLU A 584 22.24 20.79 5.65
CA GLU A 584 22.51 19.58 6.44
C GLU A 584 23.92 19.53 7.06
N LYS A 585 24.89 20.22 6.43
CA LYS A 585 26.27 20.33 6.92
C LYS A 585 26.43 21.35 8.05
N GLY A 586 25.35 22.07 8.39
CA GLY A 586 25.35 23.14 9.38
C GLY A 586 25.94 24.46 8.86
N GLU A 587 26.07 24.62 7.55
CA GLU A 587 26.55 25.85 6.92
C GLU A 587 25.36 26.80 6.70
N ILE A 588 25.54 28.09 6.99
CA ILE A 588 24.51 29.10 6.73
C ILE A 588 24.36 29.28 5.22
N ILE A 589 23.17 29.02 4.70
CA ILE A 589 22.83 29.16 3.27
C ILE A 589 22.08 30.46 2.97
N SER A 590 21.34 30.99 3.95
CA SER A 590 20.62 32.25 3.79
C SER A 590 20.39 32.92 5.15
N THR A 591 20.09 34.22 5.10
CA THR A 591 19.71 35.01 6.27
C THR A 591 18.66 36.02 5.89
N ALA A 592 17.77 36.33 6.83
CA ALA A 592 16.80 37.42 6.68
C ALA A 592 16.72 38.25 7.97
N THR A 593 16.59 39.57 7.87
CA THR A 593 16.25 40.41 9.01
C THR A 593 14.74 40.41 9.22
N TYR A 594 14.30 40.52 10.47
CA TYR A 594 12.88 40.55 10.82
C TYR A 594 12.53 41.89 11.47
N LYS A 595 11.30 42.36 11.22
CA LYS A 595 10.72 43.53 11.85
C LYS A 595 9.27 43.22 12.20
N ASP A 596 8.87 43.50 13.43
CA ASP A 596 7.50 43.26 13.92
C ASP A 596 7.01 41.82 13.66
N GLY A 597 7.90 40.83 13.81
CA GLY A 597 7.56 39.42 13.63
C GLY A 597 7.62 38.89 12.20
N VAL A 598 7.79 39.75 11.19
CA VAL A 598 7.78 39.35 9.77
C VAL A 598 9.14 39.52 9.08
N PRO A 599 9.48 38.70 8.06
CA PRO A 599 10.68 38.90 7.25
C PRO A 599 10.69 40.29 6.59
N TYR A 600 11.81 40.98 6.64
CA TYR A 600 11.95 42.36 6.15
C TYR A 600 12.94 42.51 4.99
N GLU A 601 14.15 41.95 5.12
CA GLU A 601 15.21 42.01 4.10
C GLU A 601 15.99 40.69 4.11
N GLY A 602 16.35 40.18 2.93
CA GLY A 602 17.17 38.97 2.76
C GLY A 602 16.39 37.77 2.23
N THR A 603 16.87 36.56 2.49
CA THR A 603 16.29 35.32 1.95
C THR A 603 15.90 34.40 3.09
N VAL A 604 14.66 33.91 3.04
CA VAL A 604 14.12 32.91 3.96
C VAL A 604 14.11 31.56 3.26
N THR A 605 14.62 30.53 3.94
CA THR A 605 14.60 29.14 3.45
C THR A 605 13.86 28.27 4.46
N ILE A 606 12.77 27.63 4.05
CA ILE A 606 11.96 26.76 4.91
C ILE A 606 11.99 25.35 4.31
N ILE A 607 12.29 24.35 5.14
CA ILE A 607 12.23 22.93 4.78
C ILE A 607 11.13 22.30 5.63
N ASP A 608 10.09 21.78 5.00
CA ASP A 608 9.08 20.96 5.66
C ASP A 608 9.30 19.47 5.31
N SER A 609 8.31 18.61 5.59
CA SER A 609 8.44 17.17 5.33
C SER A 609 8.59 16.83 3.84
N TYR A 610 8.09 17.66 2.93
CA TYR A 610 8.04 17.38 1.49
C TYR A 610 8.76 18.40 0.64
N TYR A 611 8.83 19.66 1.08
CA TYR A 611 9.29 20.77 0.27
C TYR A 611 10.37 21.62 0.92
N LYS A 612 11.22 22.17 0.06
CA LYS A 612 12.13 23.27 0.37
C LYS A 612 11.67 24.50 -0.40
N THR A 613 11.34 25.56 0.33
CA THR A 613 10.91 26.85 -0.22
C THR A 613 11.95 27.92 0.07
N GLU A 614 12.38 28.64 -0.96
CA GLU A 614 13.31 29.77 -0.87
C GLU A 614 12.64 31.05 -1.35
N THR A 615 12.51 32.05 -0.48
CA THR A 615 11.79 33.31 -0.74
C THR A 615 12.69 34.51 -0.45
N VAL A 616 12.74 35.48 -1.37
CA VAL A 616 13.49 36.73 -1.20
C VAL A 616 12.56 37.85 -0.72
N TYR A 617 13.00 38.60 0.28
CA TYR A 617 12.28 39.73 0.87
C TYR A 617 13.07 41.04 0.72
N LYS A 618 12.34 42.12 0.42
CA LYS A 618 12.85 43.49 0.39
C LYS A 618 11.80 44.45 0.94
N ASN A 619 12.17 45.30 1.90
CA ASN A 619 11.27 46.20 2.63
C ASN A 619 9.99 45.54 3.18
N GLY A 620 10.02 44.26 3.56
CA GLY A 620 8.86 43.52 4.06
C GLY A 620 8.00 42.84 3.00
N HIS A 621 8.36 42.96 1.72
CA HIS A 621 7.62 42.36 0.61
C HIS A 621 8.41 41.22 -0.01
N LYS A 622 7.74 40.15 -0.44
CA LYS A 622 8.35 39.14 -1.32
C LYS A 622 8.75 39.82 -2.63
N VAL A 623 9.91 39.52 -3.19
CA VAL A 623 10.35 40.12 -4.46
C VAL A 623 11.06 39.09 -5.33
N GLY A 624 10.93 39.21 -6.65
CA GLY A 624 11.62 38.33 -7.58
C GLY A 624 11.06 36.91 -7.58
N LYS A 625 11.90 35.89 -7.37
CA LYS A 625 11.49 34.48 -7.44
C LYS A 625 11.39 33.87 -6.05
N GLU A 626 10.29 33.17 -5.80
CA GLU A 626 10.17 32.16 -4.77
C GLU A 626 10.22 30.79 -5.44
N THR A 627 11.10 29.91 -4.97
CA THR A 627 11.33 28.59 -5.58
C THR A 627 10.93 27.49 -4.60
N ILE A 628 10.11 26.56 -5.05
CA ILE A 628 9.61 25.41 -4.29
C ILE A 628 10.15 24.14 -4.94
N LYS A 629 10.84 23.33 -4.15
CA LYS A 629 11.46 22.07 -4.57
C LYS A 629 11.04 20.93 -3.64
N TYR A 630 11.20 19.68 -4.07
CA TYR A 630 11.15 18.56 -3.13
C TYR A 630 12.27 18.65 -2.08
N SER A 631 11.99 18.32 -0.82
CA SER A 631 12.97 18.34 0.27
C SER A 631 14.03 17.23 0.12
N SER A 632 13.69 16.16 -0.59
CA SER A 632 14.57 15.01 -0.88
C SER A 632 15.54 15.22 -2.05
N GLY A 633 15.40 16.31 -2.82
CA GLY A 633 16.16 16.53 -4.05
C GLY A 633 16.20 17.99 -4.50
N ASP A 634 16.60 18.20 -5.76
CA ASP A 634 16.71 19.53 -6.37
C ASP A 634 15.62 19.81 -7.41
N GLU A 635 14.70 18.88 -7.60
CA GLU A 635 13.57 18.99 -8.52
C GLU A 635 12.65 20.14 -8.10
N ILE A 636 12.42 21.05 -9.06
CA ILE A 636 11.54 22.21 -8.91
C ILE A 636 10.12 21.76 -9.18
N ILE A 637 9.21 22.21 -8.33
CA ILE A 637 7.77 21.98 -8.46
C ILE A 637 7.10 23.26 -8.92
N ASN A 638 7.44 24.39 -8.29
CA ASN A 638 6.88 25.69 -8.61
C ASN A 638 7.91 26.81 -8.50
N ILE A 639 7.75 27.82 -9.34
CA ILE A 639 8.38 29.13 -9.20
C ILE A 639 7.30 30.22 -9.20
N ASN A 640 7.20 30.94 -8.10
CA ASN A 640 6.30 32.08 -7.94
C ASN A 640 7.08 33.38 -8.18
N TYR A 641 6.52 34.28 -8.98
CA TYR A 641 7.15 35.54 -9.38
C TYR A 641 6.43 36.72 -8.74
N TYR A 642 7.16 37.51 -7.96
CA TYR A 642 6.67 38.69 -7.26
C TYR A 642 7.30 39.98 -7.80
N ASP A 643 6.48 41.03 -7.93
CA ASP A 643 6.98 42.36 -8.28
C ASP A 643 7.65 43.08 -7.08
N ASP A 644 8.18 44.29 -7.31
CA ASP A 644 8.84 45.09 -6.26
C ASP A 644 7.89 45.56 -5.14
N LYS A 645 6.56 45.36 -5.28
CA LYS A 645 5.54 45.69 -4.27
C LYS A 645 5.03 44.46 -3.52
N GLY A 646 5.49 43.26 -3.89
CA GLY A 646 5.04 42.01 -3.29
C GLY A 646 3.81 41.38 -3.92
N GLU A 647 3.37 41.87 -5.08
CA GLU A 647 2.24 41.28 -5.80
C GLU A 647 2.70 40.06 -6.59
N LEU A 648 1.93 38.95 -6.49
CA LEU A 648 2.15 37.77 -7.32
C LEU A 648 1.76 38.09 -8.76
N THR A 649 2.71 37.89 -9.68
CA THR A 649 2.56 38.23 -11.11
C THR A 649 2.52 37.00 -12.01
N LYS A 650 3.15 35.90 -11.59
CA LYS A 650 3.24 34.68 -12.40
C LYS A 650 3.56 33.47 -11.53
N ILE A 651 3.02 32.31 -11.90
CA ILE A 651 3.44 31.00 -11.37
C ILE A 651 3.86 30.12 -12.56
N GLU A 652 5.01 29.46 -12.42
CA GLU A 652 5.47 28.40 -13.32
C GLU A 652 5.46 27.08 -12.55
N SER A 653 4.73 26.08 -13.02
CA SER A 653 4.67 24.74 -12.42
C SER A 653 5.42 23.72 -13.27
N TYR A 654 6.07 22.78 -12.61
CA TYR A 654 6.97 21.80 -13.19
C TYR A 654 6.59 20.39 -12.77
N GLU A 655 6.84 19.43 -13.66
CA GLU A 655 6.68 17.99 -13.42
C GLU A 655 7.90 17.28 -14.01
N ASN A 656 8.61 16.46 -13.22
CA ASN A 656 9.85 15.80 -13.62
C ASN A 656 10.90 16.78 -14.20
N SER A 657 10.98 17.99 -13.63
CA SER A 657 11.81 19.11 -14.09
C SER A 657 11.45 19.73 -15.45
N THR A 658 10.34 19.33 -16.09
CA THR A 658 9.81 19.95 -17.30
C THR A 658 8.74 20.98 -16.94
N LEU A 659 8.75 22.15 -17.58
CA LEU A 659 7.74 23.19 -17.38
C LEU A 659 6.39 22.69 -17.91
N LYS A 660 5.38 22.60 -17.05
CA LYS A 660 4.02 22.14 -17.40
C LYS A 660 3.08 23.29 -17.66
N THR A 661 3.15 24.34 -16.83
CA THR A 661 2.29 25.52 -16.95
C THR A 661 3.03 26.80 -16.62
N SER A 662 2.63 27.90 -17.27
CA SER A 662 3.02 29.26 -16.92
C SER A 662 1.79 30.14 -16.92
N SER A 663 1.38 30.63 -15.76
CA SER A 663 0.13 31.37 -15.57
C SER A 663 0.38 32.75 -14.98
N GLU A 664 -0.22 33.78 -15.57
CA GLU A 664 -0.17 35.16 -15.08
C GLU A 664 -1.18 35.40 -13.95
N TYR A 665 -0.79 36.23 -12.98
CA TYR A 665 -1.57 36.57 -11.80
C TYR A 665 -1.66 38.08 -11.60
N LYS A 666 -2.77 38.51 -11.00
CA LYS A 666 -2.99 39.88 -10.54
C LYS A 666 -3.91 39.84 -9.32
N ASP A 667 -3.61 40.59 -8.27
CA ASP A 667 -4.39 40.63 -7.03
C ASP A 667 -4.63 39.21 -6.44
N ASN A 668 -3.61 38.34 -6.54
CA ASN A 668 -3.62 36.93 -6.14
C ASN A 668 -4.64 36.03 -6.86
N VAL A 669 -5.18 36.45 -8.00
CA VAL A 669 -6.02 35.61 -8.88
C VAL A 669 -5.41 35.49 -10.26
N ILE A 670 -5.63 34.36 -10.94
CA ILE A 670 -5.15 34.14 -12.30
C ILE A 670 -5.80 35.17 -13.24
N HIS A 671 -4.97 35.93 -13.95
CA HIS A 671 -5.40 37.04 -14.79
C HIS A 671 -4.36 37.28 -15.88
N GLY A 672 -4.79 37.21 -17.13
CA GLY A 672 -3.91 37.24 -18.29
C GLY A 672 -3.72 35.86 -18.90
N VAL A 673 -2.59 35.64 -19.56
CA VAL A 673 -2.38 34.43 -20.36
C VAL A 673 -1.81 33.30 -19.50
N SER A 674 -2.37 32.11 -19.65
CA SER A 674 -1.76 30.86 -19.21
C SER A 674 -1.36 30.01 -20.40
N THR A 675 -0.14 29.48 -20.36
CA THR A 675 0.41 28.58 -21.38
C THR A 675 0.61 27.21 -20.77
N TYR A 676 0.19 26.17 -21.50
CA TYR A 676 0.32 24.76 -21.13
C TYR A 676 1.31 24.10 -22.09
N TYR A 677 2.17 23.23 -21.56
CA TYR A 677 3.25 22.60 -22.30
C TYR A 677 3.17 21.07 -22.22
N ASP A 678 3.71 20.38 -23.21
CA ASP A 678 3.86 18.92 -23.19
C ASP A 678 5.13 18.47 -22.47
N SER A 679 5.33 17.15 -22.41
CA SER A 679 6.49 16.51 -21.79
C SER A 679 7.83 16.85 -22.48
N GLU A 680 7.80 17.30 -23.73
CA GLU A 680 8.98 17.77 -24.48
C GLU A 680 9.21 19.29 -24.31
N GLY A 681 8.30 19.99 -23.64
CA GLY A 681 8.37 21.43 -23.39
C GLY A 681 7.83 22.31 -24.53
N GLU A 682 7.12 21.72 -25.49
CA GLU A 682 6.45 22.45 -26.57
C GLU A 682 5.06 22.95 -26.13
N VAL A 683 4.59 24.04 -26.72
CA VAL A 683 3.30 24.65 -26.33
C VAL A 683 2.13 23.80 -26.82
N LEU A 684 1.37 23.23 -25.88
CA LEU A 684 0.13 22.50 -26.15
C LEU A 684 -1.05 23.44 -26.38
N SER A 685 -1.23 24.42 -25.52
CA SER A 685 -2.39 25.32 -25.55
C SER A 685 -2.16 26.61 -24.77
N MET A 686 -3.05 27.57 -24.99
CA MET A 686 -3.07 28.85 -24.28
C MET A 686 -4.51 29.21 -23.93
N LEU A 687 -4.71 29.74 -22.72
CA LEU A 687 -5.98 30.24 -22.23
C LEU A 687 -5.79 31.59 -21.54
N THR A 688 -6.58 32.58 -21.94
CA THR A 688 -6.66 33.87 -21.27
C THR A 688 -7.68 33.81 -20.15
N TYR A 689 -7.31 34.28 -18.98
CA TYR A 689 -8.18 34.42 -17.81
C TYR A 689 -8.48 35.88 -17.49
N HIS A 690 -9.69 36.14 -17.01
CA HIS A 690 -10.06 37.41 -16.39
C HIS A 690 -10.64 37.16 -15.00
N GLU A 691 -9.91 37.63 -13.97
CA GLU A 691 -10.34 37.54 -12.56
C GLU A 691 -10.65 36.10 -12.11
N GLY A 692 -9.80 35.14 -12.51
CA GLY A 692 -10.02 33.73 -12.19
C GLY A 692 -10.85 32.96 -13.20
N VAL A 693 -11.52 33.62 -14.14
CA VAL A 693 -12.46 32.98 -15.07
C VAL A 693 -11.80 32.73 -16.44
N PRO A 694 -11.83 31.49 -16.98
CA PRO A 694 -11.46 31.21 -18.37
C PRO A 694 -12.23 32.13 -19.33
N TYR A 695 -11.55 32.82 -20.24
CA TYR A 695 -12.15 33.79 -21.14
C TYR A 695 -12.03 33.42 -22.61
N GLU A 696 -10.79 33.24 -23.10
CA GLU A 696 -10.52 33.02 -24.52
C GLU A 696 -9.36 32.05 -24.70
N GLY A 697 -9.58 30.95 -25.42
CA GLY A 697 -8.55 29.97 -25.75
C GLY A 697 -8.94 28.54 -25.39
N VAL A 698 -7.93 27.70 -25.14
CA VAL A 698 -8.11 26.27 -24.87
C VAL A 698 -7.42 25.91 -23.56
N LEU A 699 -8.17 25.29 -22.65
CA LEU A 699 -7.65 24.64 -21.46
C LEU A 699 -7.36 23.18 -21.77
N THR A 700 -6.14 22.73 -21.49
CA THR A 700 -5.72 21.33 -21.65
C THR A 700 -5.38 20.74 -20.30
N GLU A 701 -5.93 19.56 -20.01
CA GLU A 701 -5.70 18.81 -18.78
C GLU A 701 -5.34 17.36 -19.16
N ALA A 702 -4.17 16.87 -18.73
CA ALA A 702 -3.74 15.49 -18.94
C ALA A 702 -3.76 14.72 -17.62
N SER A 703 -4.27 13.50 -17.66
CA SER A 703 -4.30 12.53 -16.55
C SER A 703 -3.72 11.19 -17.02
N TYR A 704 -3.53 10.24 -16.10
CA TYR A 704 -3.03 8.89 -16.43
C TYR A 704 -3.92 8.12 -17.41
N ILE A 705 -5.21 8.46 -17.49
CA ILE A 705 -6.18 7.73 -18.31
C ILE A 705 -6.62 8.53 -19.53
N ASN A 706 -6.71 9.85 -19.40
CA ASN A 706 -7.35 10.70 -20.40
C ASN A 706 -6.64 12.05 -20.58
N PHE A 707 -6.72 12.57 -21.80
CA PHE A 707 -6.35 13.93 -22.16
C PHE A 707 -7.61 14.72 -22.51
N THR A 708 -7.84 15.85 -21.85
CA THR A 708 -9.05 16.66 -22.01
C THR A 708 -8.70 18.04 -22.52
N THR A 709 -9.49 18.54 -23.48
CA THR A 709 -9.41 19.92 -23.97
C THR A 709 -10.76 20.60 -23.86
N LYS A 710 -10.77 21.83 -23.35
CA LYS A 710 -11.97 22.65 -23.16
C LYS A 710 -11.78 23.99 -23.88
N GLY A 711 -12.68 24.34 -24.80
CA GLY A 711 -12.62 25.59 -25.55
C GLY A 711 -13.45 26.69 -24.92
N PHE A 712 -12.92 27.91 -24.85
CA PHE A 712 -13.60 29.09 -24.31
C PHE A 712 -13.58 30.24 -25.31
N GLU A 713 -14.73 30.87 -25.50
CA GLU A 713 -14.89 32.11 -26.28
C GLU A 713 -15.70 33.12 -25.47
N ASN A 714 -15.15 34.32 -25.25
CA ASN A 714 -15.76 35.39 -24.44
C ASN A 714 -16.29 34.97 -23.05
N GLY A 715 -15.62 34.03 -22.39
CA GLY A 715 -15.99 33.53 -21.06
C GLY A 715 -16.98 32.36 -21.05
N GLU A 716 -17.43 31.90 -22.21
CA GLU A 716 -18.36 30.77 -22.32
C GLU A 716 -17.63 29.51 -22.80
N LEU A 717 -17.91 28.38 -22.16
CA LEU A 717 -17.44 27.06 -22.59
C LEU A 717 -18.15 26.69 -23.90
N THR A 718 -17.38 26.43 -24.96
CA THR A 718 -17.91 26.12 -26.31
C THR A 718 -17.81 24.64 -26.65
N TYR A 719 -16.77 23.95 -26.16
CA TYR A 719 -16.63 22.51 -26.37
C TYR A 719 -15.82 21.83 -25.28
N VAL A 720 -16.00 20.52 -25.14
CA VAL A 720 -15.09 19.63 -24.42
C VAL A 720 -14.75 18.44 -25.29
N LYS A 721 -13.48 18.01 -25.31
CA LYS A 721 -13.03 16.80 -26.01
C LYS A 721 -12.15 15.98 -25.10
N VAL A 722 -12.35 14.67 -25.11
CA VAL A 722 -11.64 13.70 -24.29
C VAL A 722 -10.99 12.66 -25.19
N TYR A 723 -9.70 12.43 -24.98
CA TYR A 723 -8.87 11.51 -25.75
C TYR A 723 -8.22 10.46 -24.83
N ASN A 724 -7.88 9.30 -25.38
CA ASN A 724 -6.91 8.40 -24.77
C ASN A 724 -5.54 9.08 -24.67
N VAL A 725 -4.71 8.63 -23.72
CA VAL A 725 -3.31 9.04 -23.59
C VAL A 725 -2.36 7.89 -23.96
N ASP A 726 -1.20 8.25 -24.48
CA ASP A 726 -0.04 7.34 -24.54
C ASP A 726 0.84 7.48 -23.28
N ASP A 727 1.93 6.70 -23.23
CA ASP A 727 2.90 6.72 -22.12
C ASP A 727 3.58 8.10 -21.92
N ALA A 728 3.51 8.98 -22.92
CA ALA A 728 4.03 10.35 -22.88
C ALA A 728 2.95 11.38 -22.52
N TYR A 729 1.76 10.94 -22.09
CA TYR A 729 0.59 11.76 -21.78
C TYR A 729 0.09 12.59 -22.97
N SER A 730 0.35 12.14 -24.19
CA SER A 730 -0.09 12.79 -25.41
C SER A 730 -1.43 12.22 -25.91
N PRO A 731 -2.32 13.05 -26.48
CA PRO A 731 -3.63 12.60 -26.94
C PRO A 731 -3.50 11.67 -28.15
N THR A 732 -4.20 10.55 -28.12
CA THR A 732 -4.26 9.58 -29.22
C THR A 732 -5.64 9.55 -29.88
N ASN A 733 -6.55 8.67 -29.44
CA ASN A 733 -7.88 8.50 -30.02
C ASN A 733 -8.93 9.35 -29.31
N LEU A 734 -9.81 10.02 -30.06
CA LEU A 734 -10.94 10.78 -29.50
C LEU A 734 -12.01 9.81 -28.98
N LEU A 735 -12.37 9.95 -27.70
CA LEU A 735 -13.34 9.10 -27.00
C LEU A 735 -14.70 9.78 -26.86
N MET A 736 -14.69 11.10 -26.66
CA MET A 736 -15.91 11.88 -26.50
C MET A 736 -15.69 13.33 -26.95
N GLU A 737 -16.70 13.93 -27.56
CA GLU A 737 -16.77 15.37 -27.76
C GLU A 737 -18.14 15.93 -27.37
N GLU A 738 -18.12 17.16 -26.86
CA GLU A 738 -19.30 17.94 -26.50
C GLU A 738 -19.24 19.31 -27.17
N HIS A 739 -20.37 19.75 -27.73
CA HIS A 739 -20.53 21.09 -28.28
C HIS A 739 -21.62 21.84 -27.52
N TYR A 740 -21.19 22.85 -26.76
CA TYR A 740 -22.06 23.64 -25.88
C TYR A 740 -22.75 24.74 -26.67
N ARG A 741 -24.07 24.86 -26.47
CA ARG A 741 -24.91 25.96 -26.96
C ARG A 741 -25.17 26.96 -25.83
N THR A 742 -25.25 26.45 -24.60
CA THR A 742 -25.25 27.17 -23.34
C THR A 742 -24.50 26.32 -22.32
N ASN A 743 -24.21 26.85 -21.13
CA ASN A 743 -23.58 26.10 -20.04
C ASN A 743 -24.34 24.84 -19.57
N THR A 744 -25.64 24.72 -19.86
CA THR A 744 -26.47 23.56 -19.50
C THR A 744 -27.02 22.80 -20.70
N SER A 745 -26.74 23.23 -21.93
CA SER A 745 -27.24 22.60 -23.16
C SER A 745 -26.13 22.33 -24.15
N PHE A 746 -25.96 21.05 -24.50
CA PHE A 746 -24.91 20.59 -25.40
C PHE A 746 -25.30 19.35 -26.20
N GLU A 747 -24.61 19.14 -27.31
CA GLU A 747 -24.62 17.88 -28.05
C GLU A 747 -23.38 17.07 -27.65
N ARG A 748 -23.54 15.80 -27.30
CA ARG A 748 -22.45 14.87 -27.00
C ARG A 748 -22.36 13.78 -28.07
N THR A 749 -21.14 13.49 -28.50
CA THR A 749 -20.79 12.34 -29.35
C THR A 749 -19.76 11.49 -28.60
N ILE A 750 -19.97 10.17 -28.57
CA ILE A 750 -19.06 9.20 -27.95
C ILE A 750 -18.57 8.24 -29.03
N TYR A 751 -17.29 7.90 -28.99
CA TYR A 751 -16.59 7.08 -29.97
C TYR A 751 -16.07 5.79 -29.35
N HIS A 752 -15.86 4.78 -30.19
CA HIS A 752 -15.20 3.55 -29.80
C HIS A 752 -13.69 3.77 -29.70
N ALA A 753 -13.07 3.40 -28.57
CA ALA A 753 -11.68 3.71 -28.25
C ALA A 753 -10.67 3.29 -29.35
N GLU A 754 -10.85 2.10 -29.94
CA GLU A 754 -9.91 1.58 -30.94
C GLU A 754 -10.23 1.93 -32.40
N THR A 755 -11.51 2.13 -32.74
CA THR A 755 -11.94 2.23 -34.15
C THR A 755 -12.40 3.63 -34.53
N GLU A 756 -12.55 4.52 -33.54
CA GLU A 756 -13.11 5.87 -33.68
C GLU A 756 -14.51 5.90 -34.33
N ALA A 757 -15.19 4.76 -34.40
CA ALA A 757 -16.57 4.69 -34.84
C ALA A 757 -17.47 5.35 -33.79
N ILE A 758 -18.43 6.17 -34.24
CA ILE A 758 -19.44 6.76 -33.35
C ILE A 758 -20.24 5.62 -32.71
N VAL A 759 -20.41 5.68 -31.38
CA VAL A 759 -21.22 4.75 -30.58
C VAL A 759 -22.52 5.45 -30.17
N TYR A 760 -22.42 6.66 -29.62
CA TYR A 760 -23.57 7.48 -29.23
C TYR A 760 -23.50 8.87 -29.80
N LYS A 761 -24.68 9.44 -30.08
CA LYS A 761 -24.86 10.86 -30.36
C LYS A 761 -26.17 11.35 -29.78
N TYR A 762 -26.15 12.32 -28.87
CA TYR A 762 -27.37 12.84 -28.24
C TYR A 762 -27.27 14.28 -27.77
N ASN A 763 -28.41 14.88 -27.45
CA ASN A 763 -28.52 16.24 -26.93
C ASN A 763 -28.98 16.23 -25.47
N LEU A 764 -28.42 17.15 -24.68
CA LEU A 764 -28.76 17.38 -23.28
C LEU A 764 -29.18 18.82 -23.06
N THR A 765 -30.13 19.01 -22.13
CA THR A 765 -30.48 20.30 -21.53
C THR A 765 -30.73 20.06 -20.05
N ASP A 766 -30.12 20.86 -19.17
CA ASP A 766 -30.28 20.77 -17.71
C ASP A 766 -30.09 19.35 -17.15
N SER A 767 -29.07 18.64 -17.67
CA SER A 767 -28.73 17.24 -17.30
C SER A 767 -29.71 16.16 -17.75
N GLU A 768 -30.68 16.49 -18.61
CA GLU A 768 -31.66 15.54 -19.13
C GLU A 768 -31.55 15.41 -20.66
N LEU A 769 -31.80 14.20 -21.19
CA LEU A 769 -31.91 14.00 -22.64
C LEU A 769 -33.01 14.90 -23.20
N ASP A 770 -32.66 15.79 -24.13
CA ASP A 770 -33.59 16.72 -24.75
C ASP A 770 -33.19 16.98 -26.21
N GLY A 771 -34.01 16.50 -27.15
CA GLY A 771 -33.73 16.54 -28.58
C GLY A 771 -33.38 15.17 -29.17
N ALA A 772 -32.52 15.17 -30.20
CA ALA A 772 -32.20 13.95 -30.94
C ALA A 772 -31.24 13.04 -30.16
N TYR A 773 -31.49 11.73 -30.25
CA TYR A 773 -30.67 10.63 -29.71
C TYR A 773 -30.44 9.56 -30.79
N GLN A 774 -29.21 9.05 -30.88
CA GLN A 774 -28.81 7.97 -31.76
C GLN A 774 -27.81 7.04 -31.07
N TYR A 775 -28.03 5.73 -31.20
CA TYR A 775 -27.07 4.67 -30.88
C TYR A 775 -26.69 3.92 -32.15
N TYR A 776 -25.39 3.67 -32.30
CA TYR A 776 -24.79 3.03 -33.46
C TYR A 776 -24.22 1.67 -33.08
N GLU A 777 -24.50 0.67 -33.90
CA GLU A 777 -23.92 -0.67 -33.78
C GLU A 777 -23.33 -1.06 -35.14
N ASN A 778 -22.06 -1.47 -35.17
CA ASN A 778 -21.33 -1.79 -36.40
C ASN A 778 -21.40 -0.66 -37.45
N GLY A 779 -21.29 0.60 -37.00
CA GLY A 779 -21.31 1.80 -37.84
C GLY A 779 -22.67 2.18 -38.42
N LYS A 780 -23.77 1.53 -38.00
CA LYS A 780 -25.14 1.84 -38.44
C LYS A 780 -26.02 2.22 -37.27
N VAL A 781 -26.93 3.17 -37.48
CA VAL A 781 -27.91 3.58 -36.46
C VAL A 781 -28.81 2.37 -36.14
N LYS A 782 -28.70 1.86 -34.92
CA LYS A 782 -29.53 0.77 -34.39
C LYS A 782 -30.77 1.31 -33.68
N TYR A 783 -30.61 2.35 -32.86
CA TYR A 783 -31.71 3.06 -32.19
C TYR A 783 -31.65 4.55 -32.46
N GLN A 784 -32.82 5.16 -32.64
CA GLN A 784 -32.97 6.59 -32.83
C GLN A 784 -34.26 7.07 -32.18
N ALA A 785 -34.15 8.13 -31.39
CA ALA A 785 -35.27 8.70 -30.67
C ALA A 785 -35.20 10.22 -30.60
N THR A 786 -36.34 10.82 -30.24
CA THR A 786 -36.45 12.22 -29.81
C THR A 786 -36.89 12.23 -28.35
N PHE A 787 -36.17 12.97 -27.52
CA PHE A 787 -36.47 13.16 -26.10
C PHE A 787 -36.95 14.57 -25.80
N LYS A 788 -37.69 14.72 -24.70
CA LYS A 788 -37.97 16.01 -24.07
C LYS A 788 -37.95 15.84 -22.56
N ASP A 789 -37.11 16.61 -21.86
CA ASP A 789 -36.96 16.59 -20.40
C ASP A 789 -36.78 15.14 -19.86
N GLY A 790 -35.92 14.39 -20.53
CA GLY A 790 -35.60 12.99 -20.23
C GLY A 790 -36.65 11.96 -20.68
N THR A 791 -37.81 12.38 -21.19
CA THR A 791 -38.90 11.48 -21.60
C THR A 791 -38.90 11.17 -23.09
N LEU A 792 -39.25 9.94 -23.47
CA LEU A 792 -39.28 9.48 -24.87
C LEU A 792 -40.50 10.03 -25.63
N VAL A 793 -40.28 10.89 -26.63
CA VAL A 793 -41.34 11.51 -27.44
C VAL A 793 -41.69 10.69 -28.68
N ASP A 794 -40.69 10.19 -29.40
CA ASP A 794 -40.86 9.38 -30.61
C ASP A 794 -39.58 8.57 -30.88
N GLY A 795 -39.70 7.43 -31.55
CA GLY A 795 -38.57 6.56 -31.91
C GLY A 795 -38.32 5.43 -30.92
N SER A 796 -37.10 4.92 -30.87
CA SER A 796 -36.68 3.80 -30.02
C SER A 796 -35.36 4.05 -29.30
N VAL A 797 -35.24 3.51 -28.10
CA VAL A 797 -34.04 3.59 -27.24
C VAL A 797 -33.84 2.25 -26.52
N GLY A 798 -32.59 1.80 -26.44
CA GLY A 798 -32.19 0.69 -25.57
C GLY A 798 -31.83 1.21 -24.19
N ILE A 799 -32.37 0.58 -23.15
CA ILE A 799 -32.06 0.84 -21.75
C ILE A 799 -31.75 -0.47 -21.03
N VAL A 800 -30.99 -0.42 -19.94
CA VAL A 800 -30.62 -1.62 -19.15
C VAL A 800 -31.89 -2.30 -18.64
N ASP A 801 -32.69 -1.57 -17.85
CA ASP A 801 -34.02 -2.02 -17.43
C ASP A 801 -34.97 -0.83 -17.21
N PHE A 802 -36.27 -1.11 -17.31
CA PHE A 802 -37.33 -0.15 -17.05
C PHE A 802 -37.45 0.24 -15.55
N ASN A 803 -37.08 -0.66 -14.64
CA ASN A 803 -37.12 -0.43 -13.19
C ASN A 803 -35.77 -0.01 -12.59
N TYR A 804 -34.80 0.35 -13.43
CA TYR A 804 -33.49 0.81 -12.95
C TYR A 804 -33.61 2.00 -11.97
N GLU A 805 -33.07 1.82 -10.77
CA GLU A 805 -32.89 2.86 -9.75
C GLU A 805 -31.38 3.05 -9.47
N PRO A 806 -30.83 4.25 -9.71
CA PRO A 806 -29.37 4.47 -9.69
C PRO A 806 -28.75 4.62 -8.29
N TYR A 807 -29.53 4.50 -7.21
CA TYR A 807 -29.05 4.75 -5.84
C TYR A 807 -28.99 3.46 -5.02
N ASN A 808 -27.96 2.65 -5.30
CA ASN A 808 -27.58 1.57 -4.40
C ASN A 808 -26.05 1.51 -4.32
N TYR A 809 -25.51 2.17 -3.30
CA TYR A 809 -24.08 2.38 -3.04
C TYR A 809 -23.27 1.08 -2.86
N TYR A 810 -23.95 -0.07 -2.72
CA TYR A 810 -23.36 -1.40 -2.61
C TYR A 810 -23.67 -2.33 -3.79
N SER A 811 -24.38 -1.87 -4.82
CA SER A 811 -24.79 -2.75 -5.93
C SER A 811 -24.20 -2.36 -7.29
N SER A 812 -23.21 -1.49 -7.33
CA SER A 812 -22.48 -1.17 -8.57
C SER A 812 -21.61 -2.33 -9.06
N TYR A 813 -21.46 -3.40 -8.28
CA TYR A 813 -20.84 -4.65 -8.73
C TYR A 813 -21.86 -5.78 -9.00
N GLU A 814 -22.96 -5.90 -8.23
CA GLU A 814 -23.85 -7.08 -8.33
C GLU A 814 -25.26 -6.81 -8.90
N ALA A 815 -25.78 -5.57 -8.95
CA ALA A 815 -27.15 -5.35 -9.46
C ALA A 815 -27.27 -5.33 -11.00
N SER A 816 -26.15 -5.46 -11.72
CA SER A 816 -26.13 -5.61 -13.18
C SER A 816 -25.95 -7.06 -13.63
N GLU A 817 -25.98 -8.06 -12.74
CA GLU A 817 -25.59 -9.44 -13.07
C GLU A 817 -26.53 -10.17 -14.04
N ASP A 818 -27.75 -9.67 -14.32
CA ASP A 818 -28.50 -10.14 -15.49
C ASP A 818 -28.14 -9.28 -16.74
N THR A 819 -26.86 -9.27 -17.12
CA THR A 819 -26.39 -8.70 -18.41
C THR A 819 -26.88 -9.52 -19.60
N SER A 820 -27.61 -10.62 -19.39
CA SER A 820 -28.11 -11.47 -20.47
C SER A 820 -29.23 -10.78 -21.27
N LYS A 821 -29.82 -9.68 -20.76
CA LYS A 821 -30.95 -8.99 -21.39
C LYS A 821 -30.88 -7.47 -21.27
N TYR A 822 -31.59 -6.80 -22.16
CA TYR A 822 -31.84 -5.37 -22.11
C TYR A 822 -33.24 -5.01 -22.62
N THR A 823 -33.72 -3.83 -22.27
CA THR A 823 -35.05 -3.35 -22.65
C THR A 823 -34.98 -2.34 -23.79
N VAL A 824 -35.75 -2.54 -24.85
CA VAL A 824 -36.00 -1.54 -25.89
C VAL A 824 -37.35 -0.90 -25.66
N LEU A 825 -37.34 0.40 -25.35
CA LEU A 825 -38.53 1.23 -25.29
C LEU A 825 -38.72 1.94 -26.62
N SER A 826 -39.88 1.79 -27.24
CA SER A 826 -40.24 2.49 -28.48
C SER A 826 -41.54 3.24 -28.32
N ASN A 827 -41.66 4.43 -28.89
CA ASN A 827 -42.90 5.17 -29.02
C ASN A 827 -43.10 5.57 -30.47
N LYS A 828 -44.21 5.15 -31.07
CA LYS A 828 -44.59 5.55 -32.43
C LYS A 828 -45.99 6.13 -32.40
N LYS A 829 -46.09 7.46 -32.46
CA LYS A 829 -47.37 8.19 -32.45
C LYS A 829 -48.29 7.83 -31.26
N GLY A 830 -47.72 7.64 -30.07
CA GLY A 830 -48.46 7.34 -28.83
C GLY A 830 -48.73 5.84 -28.60
N THR A 831 -48.23 4.97 -29.47
CA THR A 831 -48.14 3.53 -29.20
C THR A 831 -46.77 3.23 -28.64
N TYR A 832 -46.71 2.88 -27.35
CA TYR A 832 -45.49 2.47 -26.68
C TYR A 832 -45.30 0.96 -26.81
N THR A 833 -44.10 0.52 -27.13
CA THR A 833 -43.68 -0.88 -27.13
C THR A 833 -42.52 -1.04 -26.18
N ILE A 834 -42.63 -2.00 -25.27
CA ILE A 834 -41.51 -2.48 -24.44
C ILE A 834 -41.16 -3.87 -24.95
N SER A 835 -39.94 -4.05 -25.43
CA SER A 835 -39.39 -5.35 -25.79
C SER A 835 -38.19 -5.65 -24.91
N ILE A 836 -38.11 -6.85 -24.33
CA ILE A 836 -36.90 -7.34 -23.65
C ILE A 836 -36.19 -8.29 -24.63
N LEU A 837 -34.93 -8.01 -24.90
CA LEU A 837 -34.09 -8.76 -25.85
C LEU A 837 -32.91 -9.37 -25.09
N ASN A 838 -32.47 -10.55 -25.53
CA ASN A 838 -31.20 -11.11 -25.09
C ASN A 838 -30.03 -10.31 -25.67
N THR A 839 -28.95 -10.13 -24.92
CA THR A 839 -27.76 -9.37 -25.35
C THR A 839 -26.95 -10.10 -26.41
N ASP A 840 -26.80 -11.43 -26.30
CA ASP A 840 -25.96 -12.24 -27.20
C ASP A 840 -26.51 -12.33 -28.63
N ASP A 841 -27.81 -12.59 -28.78
CA ASP A 841 -28.45 -12.89 -30.08
C ASP A 841 -29.52 -11.87 -30.49
N ASN A 842 -29.76 -10.83 -29.68
CA ASN A 842 -30.82 -9.83 -29.86
C ASN A 842 -32.23 -10.45 -30.02
N LYS A 843 -32.45 -11.67 -29.53
CA LYS A 843 -33.75 -12.33 -29.65
C LYS A 843 -34.72 -11.76 -28.64
N GLU A 844 -35.90 -11.35 -29.13
CA GLU A 844 -37.00 -10.85 -28.30
C GLU A 844 -37.54 -12.00 -27.43
N VAL A 845 -37.44 -11.85 -26.10
CA VAL A 845 -37.96 -12.80 -25.11
C VAL A 845 -39.27 -12.34 -24.49
N PHE A 846 -39.55 -11.04 -24.54
CA PHE A 846 -40.80 -10.46 -24.08
C PHE A 846 -41.16 -9.23 -24.92
N LYS A 847 -42.46 -9.03 -25.14
CA LYS A 847 -43.00 -7.84 -25.80
C LYS A 847 -44.34 -7.44 -25.21
N MET A 848 -44.47 -6.14 -24.95
CA MET A 848 -45.73 -5.51 -24.56
C MET A 848 -45.96 -4.28 -25.43
N GLU A 849 -47.19 -4.09 -25.88
CA GLU A 849 -47.62 -2.88 -26.57
C GLU A 849 -48.76 -2.21 -25.80
N ALA A 850 -48.62 -0.91 -25.56
CA ALA A 850 -49.61 -0.09 -24.88
C ALA A 850 -49.91 1.16 -25.69
N LYS A 851 -51.18 1.39 -25.99
CA LYS A 851 -51.63 2.61 -26.68
C LYS A 851 -52.07 3.66 -25.66
N VAL A 852 -51.31 4.75 -25.57
CA VAL A 852 -51.63 5.87 -24.67
C VAL A 852 -52.55 6.83 -25.42
N LYS A 853 -53.80 6.96 -24.96
CA LYS A 853 -54.77 7.91 -25.53
C LYS A 853 -54.38 9.35 -25.18
N LYS A 854 -54.84 10.33 -25.98
CA LYS A 854 -54.79 11.77 -25.65
C LYS A 854 -55.50 12.03 -24.31
N GLY A 855 -54.75 11.95 -23.22
CA GLY A 855 -55.11 12.27 -21.84
C GLY A 855 -53.91 12.96 -21.18
N ASP A 856 -53.91 13.09 -19.85
CA ASP A 856 -52.73 13.62 -19.16
C ASP A 856 -51.57 12.61 -19.21
N HIS A 857 -50.52 12.93 -19.98
CA HIS A 857 -49.36 12.06 -20.17
C HIS A 857 -48.54 11.88 -18.88
N SER A 858 -48.67 12.80 -17.91
CA SER A 858 -47.97 12.71 -16.61
C SER A 858 -48.46 11.53 -15.74
N LEU A 859 -49.68 11.03 -16.01
CA LEU A 859 -50.28 9.91 -15.27
C LEU A 859 -49.92 8.54 -15.87
N ASN A 860 -49.20 8.51 -16.99
CA ASN A 860 -48.79 7.26 -17.62
C ASN A 860 -47.31 6.96 -17.31
N PRO A 861 -46.99 5.86 -16.60
CA PRO A 861 -45.61 5.51 -16.27
C PRO A 861 -44.68 5.39 -17.49
N LEU A 862 -45.17 4.96 -18.66
CA LEU A 862 -44.37 4.83 -19.88
C LEU A 862 -44.04 6.17 -20.54
N ALA A 863 -44.95 7.14 -20.44
CA ALA A 863 -44.79 8.46 -21.05
C ALA A 863 -44.13 9.47 -20.11
N SER A 864 -44.13 9.21 -18.80
CA SER A 864 -43.57 10.09 -17.77
C SER A 864 -42.23 9.60 -17.20
N LYS A 865 -41.83 8.35 -17.48
CA LYS A 865 -40.52 7.84 -17.05
C LYS A 865 -39.41 8.63 -17.74
N LYS A 866 -38.61 9.32 -16.94
CA LYS A 866 -37.36 9.94 -17.39
C LYS A 866 -36.29 8.85 -17.53
N ILE A 867 -35.67 8.80 -18.71
CA ILE A 867 -34.54 7.94 -19.00
C ILE A 867 -33.27 8.74 -18.68
N LYS A 868 -32.49 8.24 -17.73
CA LYS A 868 -31.18 8.80 -17.37
C LYS A 868 -30.09 8.26 -18.30
N LEU A 869 -28.99 9.01 -18.42
CA LEU A 869 -27.83 8.60 -19.22
C LEU A 869 -27.26 7.26 -18.75
N GLU A 870 -27.13 7.06 -17.43
CA GLU A 870 -26.59 5.82 -16.85
C GLU A 870 -27.48 4.58 -17.09
N ASN A 871 -28.72 4.76 -17.57
CA ASN A 871 -29.61 3.66 -17.92
C ASN A 871 -29.57 3.30 -19.41
N LEU A 872 -28.79 4.00 -20.24
CA LEU A 872 -28.69 3.68 -21.67
C LEU A 872 -27.99 2.33 -21.87
N TYR A 873 -28.45 1.58 -22.87
CA TYR A 873 -27.84 0.31 -23.28
C TYR A 873 -27.25 0.41 -24.70
N PRO A 874 -26.06 -0.17 -24.95
CA PRO A 874 -25.11 -0.72 -23.97
C PRO A 874 -24.58 0.34 -22.99
N ASN A 875 -24.15 -0.10 -21.81
CA ASN A 875 -23.50 0.80 -20.87
C ASN A 875 -22.20 1.36 -21.48
N ASN A 876 -21.91 2.63 -21.22
CA ASN A 876 -20.68 3.28 -21.64
C ASN A 876 -20.26 4.26 -20.55
N GLU A 877 -18.98 4.26 -20.17
CA GLU A 877 -18.44 5.09 -19.09
C GLU A 877 -18.62 6.60 -19.31
N TYR A 878 -18.74 7.05 -20.56
CA TYR A 878 -18.99 8.44 -20.92
C TYR A 878 -20.50 8.81 -20.90
N ASN A 879 -21.41 7.87 -20.63
CA ASN A 879 -22.84 8.13 -20.42
C ASN A 879 -23.14 8.54 -18.97
N VAL A 880 -22.37 9.47 -18.41
CA VAL A 880 -22.56 10.01 -17.06
C VAL A 880 -22.57 11.54 -17.06
N MET A 881 -23.21 12.12 -16.05
CA MET A 881 -23.22 13.58 -15.82
C MET A 881 -21.90 14.07 -15.20
N SER A 882 -21.27 13.20 -14.42
CA SER A 882 -20.16 13.48 -13.51
C SER A 882 -18.80 13.05 -14.05
N TYR A 883 -18.62 12.90 -15.38
CA TYR A 883 -17.31 12.52 -15.92
C TYR A 883 -16.24 13.55 -15.53
N TYR A 884 -16.66 14.81 -15.35
CA TYR A 884 -15.85 15.94 -14.90
C TYR A 884 -15.97 16.24 -13.41
N SER A 885 -16.64 15.38 -12.63
CA SER A 885 -16.69 15.51 -11.18
C SER A 885 -16.09 14.28 -10.53
N SER A 886 -14.80 14.05 -10.83
CA SER A 886 -13.92 13.63 -9.77
C SER A 886 -13.73 14.85 -8.84
N PRO A 887 -14.06 14.77 -7.55
CA PRO A 887 -13.69 15.80 -6.58
C PRO A 887 -12.18 15.88 -6.35
N TYR A 888 -11.38 15.11 -7.10
CA TYR A 888 -9.93 15.21 -7.19
C TYR A 888 -9.46 15.86 -8.50
N ASP A 889 -10.32 16.58 -9.22
CA ASP A 889 -9.79 17.60 -10.11
C ASP A 889 -9.10 18.62 -9.24
N TYR A 890 -7.77 18.64 -9.34
CA TYR A 890 -6.95 19.76 -8.96
C TYR A 890 -7.47 20.98 -9.74
N ALA A 891 -8.53 21.60 -9.23
CA ALA A 891 -8.50 23.04 -9.09
C ALA A 891 -7.08 23.32 -8.63
N VAL A 892 -6.28 23.96 -9.49
CA VAL A 892 -4.97 24.47 -9.15
C VAL A 892 -5.14 25.02 -7.76
N ASP A 893 -4.57 24.26 -6.83
CA ASP A 893 -5.07 24.27 -5.49
C ASP A 893 -4.90 25.71 -5.04
N ALA A 894 -6.01 26.32 -4.62
CA ALA A 894 -5.94 27.50 -3.78
C ALA A 894 -5.19 27.18 -2.47
N ALA A 895 -4.50 26.04 -2.36
CA ALA A 895 -3.35 25.78 -1.52
C ALA A 895 -2.07 26.60 -1.81
N ALA A 896 -2.06 27.53 -2.77
CA ALA A 896 -1.08 28.64 -2.72
C ALA A 896 -1.56 29.82 -1.84
N THR A 897 -2.85 29.89 -1.49
CA THR A 897 -3.44 30.96 -0.67
C THR A 897 -3.73 30.57 0.77
N ALA A 898 -3.64 29.29 1.16
CA ALA A 898 -3.88 28.86 2.55
C ALA A 898 -2.65 28.92 3.48
N VAL A 899 -1.42 29.01 2.96
CA VAL A 899 -0.20 29.10 3.82
C VAL A 899 0.40 30.51 3.85
N ALA A 900 0.02 31.39 2.92
CA ALA A 900 0.44 32.79 2.91
C ALA A 900 -0.60 33.75 3.52
N ALA A 901 -1.89 33.40 3.57
CA ALA A 901 -2.91 34.24 4.18
C ALA A 901 -2.95 34.16 5.72
N ASP A 902 -2.43 33.09 6.31
CA ASP A 902 -2.43 32.91 7.78
C ASP A 902 -1.30 33.70 8.48
N ALA A 903 -0.38 34.30 7.72
CA ALA A 903 0.66 35.20 8.25
C ALA A 903 0.30 36.69 8.14
N ALA A 904 -0.78 37.05 7.42
CA ALA A 904 -1.22 38.43 7.24
C ALA A 904 -2.62 38.72 7.83
N ALA A 905 -3.36 37.69 8.27
CA ALA A 905 -4.69 37.84 8.87
C ALA A 905 -4.72 37.79 10.42
N VAL A 906 -3.55 37.80 11.09
CA VAL A 906 -3.46 37.80 12.57
C VAL A 906 -3.76 39.16 13.21
N GLU A 907 -4.01 40.21 12.42
CA GLU A 907 -4.58 41.47 12.90
C GLU A 907 -5.96 41.74 12.30
N ALA A 908 -6.98 41.04 12.81
CA ALA A 908 -8.36 41.51 13.04
C ALA A 908 -9.37 40.38 12.79
N THR A 909 -9.66 39.57 13.81
CA THR A 909 -11.01 39.08 14.21
C THR A 909 -10.91 37.97 15.26
N ALA A 910 -10.27 38.26 16.40
CA ALA A 910 -10.38 37.43 17.61
C ALA A 910 -11.39 38.06 18.57
N SER A 911 -12.65 38.20 18.16
CA SER A 911 -13.76 38.54 19.07
C SER A 911 -15.11 38.36 18.40
N ALA A 912 -15.57 37.11 18.26
CA ALA A 912 -16.99 36.71 18.28
C ALA A 912 -17.13 35.28 17.74
N TYR A 913 -16.94 34.26 18.58
CA TYR A 913 -17.60 32.96 18.45
C TYR A 913 -17.48 32.20 19.76
N TYR A 914 -18.06 32.76 20.83
CA TYR A 914 -18.51 32.04 22.03
C TYR A 914 -19.54 32.93 22.74
N GLU A 915 -20.78 32.83 22.29
CA GLU A 915 -21.95 32.81 23.19
C GLU A 915 -22.63 31.45 23.05
#